data_AF-A0A210PPC0-F1
#
_entry.id   AF-A0A210PPC0-F1
#
_cell.length_a   1.000
_cell.length_b   1.000
_cell.length_c   1.000
_cell.angle_alpha   90.00
_cell.angle_beta   90.00
_cell.angle_gamma   90.00
#
_symmetry.space_group_name_H-M   'P 1'
#
loop_
_entity.id
_entity.type
_entity.pdbx_description
1 polymer ?
#
loop_
_entity_poly.entity_id
_entity_poly.type
_entity_poly.pdbx_seq_one_letter_code
_entity_poly.pdbx_strand_id
1 'polypeptide(L)'
;MKKRMFSKFTNYLHQAVEALAPQIPLQEEFVYHWKSVTGYFMDNKGDKLPVDQTSIPVHLDQMVVLLQQEESEADRNTTGPCMEYLLQHKLLETLYSLGRTDHPPGMKQAVLTFFTKLLSRLEQPLLPHVNVHRAVHRLVKACGEVKAAPSEIEEIQFLCTVCAKIKEDPYLVNFFIDMPKKKTTPGAAKPVTAQPCEVSHQPPEEQAPTSASMKKEFSLVSSLLILTHSADSRVAVKACEGLMLCASLPEPAAAQCIVEDTSFCTELSQRLVESYLKLPSLVNPVDLENVEAKWGLDVITESEDHQTFLGKRHLVSFLSWLDYCDQLIGLSNPTVAKALAQSIRNLFLGVIMEPSILQTSESGAVLATAYLTRCLRTISSPPLLLEFSKFILGDSREPEVASEADSPVRDRLIQRCNHLSDELCLVTLKLFDTLLQKEEEHILHNLVLRNMIGRKYYKEEEPEVKEEESTGATENVTVVNPPTDPVSISETVSKTEGSVSDSGTEAKPLVNGLERSLSVDSTGTGSSLSFSSTPITSPSRGKSEVHKIVNSFLTLLPEELKSSYQTADSGYDMYLRDAHKQFKDVSTMCAGWTWPSEAVPKGDNPESAFYEGGFLKMLLDKLSHMLHQSYSMNLQVTLLVSKLAMLPHPHLSEYLLEPSLSVQDGTRTLFSVLTKIASEINVKLGNDPGLSQKLVVARKQLMGMSQNIHRLEGQGQLEAIIVLEEFCKELSAIAFVKHHAAVTRT
;
A
#
# COMPACT_ATOMS: atom_id res chain seq x y z
N MET A 1 -46.41 62.78 -5.66
CA MET A 1 -45.18 63.46 -5.17
C MET A 1 -44.99 63.42 -3.64
N LYS A 2 -46.04 63.59 -2.80
CA LYS A 2 -45.89 63.66 -1.32
C LYS A 2 -45.34 62.39 -0.64
N LYS A 3 -45.73 61.17 -1.04
CA LYS A 3 -45.20 59.89 -0.47
C LYS A 3 -43.70 59.66 -0.71
N ARG A 4 -43.18 60.09 -1.87
CA ARG A 4 -41.77 59.92 -2.26
C ARG A 4 -40.85 60.90 -1.54
N MET A 5 -41.34 62.10 -1.20
CA MET A 5 -40.64 63.04 -0.34
C MET A 5 -40.64 62.61 1.12
N PHE A 6 -41.74 62.03 1.62
CA PHE A 6 -41.80 61.50 2.98
C PHE A 6 -40.81 60.35 3.20
N SER A 7 -40.74 59.37 2.30
CA SER A 7 -39.76 58.27 2.38
C SER A 7 -38.31 58.75 2.31
N LYS A 8 -38.01 59.76 1.48
CA LYS A 8 -36.67 60.37 1.45
C LYS A 8 -36.36 61.11 2.74
N PHE A 9 -37.32 61.85 3.29
CA PHE A 9 -37.16 62.54 4.56
C PHE A 9 -36.97 61.56 5.72
N THR A 10 -37.72 60.45 5.76
CA THR A 10 -37.52 59.38 6.75
C THR A 10 -36.14 58.74 6.63
N ASN A 11 -35.64 58.50 5.41
CA ASN A 11 -34.29 57.96 5.19
C ASN A 11 -33.19 58.96 5.60
N TYR A 12 -33.35 60.25 5.30
CA TYR A 12 -32.42 61.28 5.76
C TYR A 12 -32.48 61.47 7.27
N LEU A 13 -33.65 61.30 7.88
CA LEU A 13 -33.81 61.36 9.34
C LEU A 13 -33.23 60.11 10.00
N HIS A 14 -33.32 58.94 9.37
CA HIS A 14 -32.65 57.73 9.83
C HIS A 14 -31.12 57.85 9.72
N GLN A 15 -30.61 58.33 8.59
CA GLN A 15 -29.18 58.61 8.40
C GLN A 15 -28.67 59.72 9.34
N ALA A 16 -29.48 60.75 9.61
CA ALA A 16 -29.15 61.78 10.58
C ALA A 16 -29.17 61.25 12.02
N VAL A 17 -30.09 60.34 12.36
CA VAL A 17 -30.15 59.68 13.67
C VAL A 17 -28.99 58.70 13.86
N GLU A 18 -28.58 57.96 12.83
CA GLU A 18 -27.35 57.15 12.84
C GLU A 18 -26.07 58.01 12.92
N ALA A 19 -26.06 59.18 12.27
CA ALA A 19 -24.93 60.12 12.33
C ALA A 19 -24.84 60.93 13.63
N LEU A 20 -25.93 60.99 14.42
CA LEU A 20 -26.04 61.74 15.67
C LEU A 20 -26.07 60.85 16.91
N ALA A 21 -26.25 59.53 16.77
CA ALA A 21 -26.05 58.59 17.85
C ALA A 21 -24.54 58.46 18.12
N PRO A 22 -24.06 58.58 19.37
CA PRO A 22 -22.68 58.21 19.67
C PRO A 22 -22.48 56.76 19.23
N GLN A 23 -21.47 56.49 18.41
CA GLN A 23 -21.10 55.11 18.07
C GLN A 23 -20.78 54.41 19.39
N ILE A 24 -21.63 53.47 19.78
CA ILE A 24 -21.43 52.69 21.00
C ILE A 24 -20.09 51.97 20.82
N PRO A 25 -19.13 52.10 21.75
CA PRO A 25 -17.87 51.38 21.64
C PRO A 25 -18.13 49.88 21.48
N LEU A 26 -17.40 49.21 20.58
CA LEU A 26 -17.57 47.77 20.31
C LEU A 26 -17.57 46.93 21.59
N GLN A 27 -16.71 47.29 22.54
CA GLN A 27 -16.64 46.64 23.85
C GLN A 27 -17.95 46.74 24.65
N GLU A 28 -18.65 47.87 24.62
CA GLU A 28 -19.92 48.03 25.33
C GLU A 28 -21.02 47.16 24.72
N GLU A 29 -21.07 47.06 23.39
CA GLU A 29 -22.00 46.17 22.68
C GLU A 29 -21.69 44.70 22.92
N PHE A 30 -20.41 44.32 22.94
CA PHE A 30 -19.97 42.97 23.30
C PHE A 30 -20.40 42.60 24.72
N VAL A 31 -20.20 43.51 25.69
CA VAL A 31 -20.62 43.33 27.08
C VAL A 31 -22.13 43.25 27.20
N TYR A 32 -22.88 44.01 26.41
CA TYR A 32 -24.34 43.91 26.34
C TYR A 32 -24.79 42.50 25.93
N HIS A 33 -24.25 41.95 24.85
CA HIS A 33 -24.60 40.60 24.41
C HIS A 33 -24.24 39.53 25.43
N TRP A 34 -23.06 39.62 26.06
CA TRP A 34 -22.70 38.71 27.14
C TRP A 34 -23.66 38.81 28.34
N LYS A 35 -24.02 40.03 28.76
CA LYS A 35 -24.98 40.25 29.84
C LYS A 35 -26.34 39.65 29.49
N SER A 36 -26.81 39.79 28.25
CA SER A 36 -28.07 39.19 27.79
C SER A 36 -28.04 37.65 27.85
N VAL A 37 -26.92 37.01 27.49
CA VAL A 37 -26.74 35.56 27.67
C VAL A 37 -26.84 35.16 29.13
N THR A 38 -26.10 35.84 30.03
CA THR A 38 -26.13 35.51 31.47
C THR A 38 -27.44 35.88 32.15
N GLY A 39 -28.11 36.94 31.70
CA GLY A 39 -29.38 37.45 32.23
C GLY A 39 -30.51 36.42 32.08
N TYR A 40 -30.52 35.68 30.97
CA TYR A 40 -31.45 34.56 30.79
C TYR A 40 -31.42 33.58 31.98
N PHE A 41 -30.23 33.24 32.48
CA PHE A 41 -30.08 32.31 33.60
C PHE A 41 -30.43 32.93 34.97
N MET A 42 -30.41 34.26 35.07
CA MET A 42 -30.84 34.97 36.28
C MET A 42 -32.36 35.03 36.36
N ASP A 43 -33.02 35.29 35.22
CA ASP A 43 -34.45 35.57 35.14
C ASP A 43 -35.30 34.29 34.97
N ASN A 44 -34.77 33.24 34.32
CA ASN A 44 -35.53 32.04 33.94
C ASN A 44 -35.06 30.76 34.66
N LYS A 45 -34.98 30.79 36.00
CA LYS A 45 -34.44 29.69 36.86
C LYS A 45 -35.19 28.32 36.85
N GLY A 46 -36.04 28.05 35.87
CA GLY A 46 -36.75 26.78 35.75
C GLY A 46 -37.42 26.55 34.41
N ASP A 47 -37.08 27.35 33.40
CA ASP A 47 -37.70 27.24 32.09
C ASP A 47 -37.09 26.06 31.31
N LYS A 48 -37.95 25.32 30.59
CA LYS A 48 -37.54 24.11 29.85
C LYS A 48 -37.50 24.33 28.34
N LEU A 49 -37.61 25.59 27.91
CA LEU A 49 -37.55 25.93 26.50
C LEU A 49 -36.21 25.48 25.90
N PRO A 50 -36.20 24.79 24.76
CA PRO A 50 -35.01 24.51 23.99
C PRO A 50 -34.22 25.79 23.65
N VAL A 51 -32.88 25.69 23.59
CA VAL A 51 -32.00 26.86 23.41
C VAL A 51 -32.26 27.62 22.11
N ASP A 52 -32.69 26.94 21.04
CA ASP A 52 -33.01 27.51 19.73
C ASP A 52 -34.22 28.45 19.76
N GLN A 53 -35.07 28.33 20.78
CA GLN A 53 -36.21 29.21 21.02
C GLN A 53 -35.87 30.38 21.94
N THR A 54 -34.63 30.49 22.39
CA THR A 54 -34.14 31.60 23.22
C THR A 54 -33.35 32.61 22.38
N SER A 55 -33.06 33.80 22.94
CA SER A 55 -32.15 34.75 22.31
C SER A 55 -30.67 34.41 22.49
N ILE A 56 -30.33 33.35 23.24
CA ILE A 56 -28.95 32.98 23.56
C ILE A 56 -28.11 32.77 22.29
N PRO A 57 -28.52 31.94 21.30
CA PRO A 57 -27.70 31.69 20.12
C PRO A 57 -27.42 32.96 19.32
N VAL A 58 -28.41 33.86 19.21
CA VAL A 58 -28.27 35.13 18.50
C VAL A 58 -27.24 36.02 19.19
N HIS A 59 -27.29 36.14 20.51
CA HIS A 59 -26.31 36.94 21.26
C HIS A 59 -24.89 36.35 21.19
N LEU A 60 -24.75 35.03 21.26
CA LEU A 60 -23.45 34.36 21.07
C LEU A 60 -22.88 34.61 19.67
N ASP A 61 -23.71 34.58 18.64
CA ASP A 61 -23.29 34.87 17.27
C ASP A 61 -22.84 36.32 17.10
N GLN A 62 -23.57 37.29 17.67
CA GLN A 62 -23.17 38.69 17.63
C GLN A 62 -21.86 38.94 18.37
N MET A 63 -21.61 38.25 19.49
CA MET A 63 -20.31 38.34 20.18
C MET A 63 -19.16 37.92 19.27
N VAL A 64 -19.32 36.88 18.43
CA VAL A 64 -18.28 36.49 17.47
C VAL A 64 -18.12 37.54 16.37
N VAL A 65 -19.23 38.07 15.82
CA VAL A 65 -19.19 39.11 14.79
C VAL A 65 -18.44 40.35 15.27
N LEU A 66 -18.69 40.80 16.50
CA LEU A 66 -18.01 41.96 17.09
C LEU A 66 -16.51 41.70 17.28
N LEU A 67 -16.11 40.48 17.67
CA LEU A 67 -14.69 40.13 17.76
C LEU A 67 -14.01 40.13 16.38
N GLN A 68 -14.70 39.68 15.33
CA GLN A 68 -14.18 39.74 13.96
C GLN A 68 -14.07 41.18 13.46
N GLN A 69 -15.06 42.02 13.77
CA GLN A 69 -15.02 43.42 13.43
C GLN A 69 -13.84 44.12 14.12
N GLU A 70 -13.65 43.88 15.43
CA GLU A 70 -12.51 44.39 16.18
C GLU A 70 -11.17 43.96 15.56
N GLU A 71 -11.02 42.69 15.18
CA GLU A 71 -9.81 42.19 14.51
C GLU A 71 -9.56 42.87 13.16
N SER A 72 -10.62 43.22 12.43
CA SER A 72 -10.50 43.94 11.15
C SER A 72 -10.14 45.43 11.31
N GLU A 73 -10.49 46.04 12.45
CA GLU A 73 -10.23 47.45 12.76
C GLU A 73 -8.92 47.66 13.53
N ALA A 74 -8.36 46.61 14.14
CA ALA A 74 -7.15 46.66 14.96
C ALA A 74 -5.85 46.60 14.15
N ASP A 75 -4.79 47.22 14.69
CA ASP A 75 -3.43 47.07 14.16
C ASP A 75 -2.93 45.62 14.39
N ARG A 76 -2.36 45.01 13.35
CA ARG A 76 -1.84 43.64 13.36
C ARG A 76 -0.92 43.43 14.57
N ASN A 77 -1.28 42.47 15.44
CA ASN A 77 -0.61 42.04 16.68
C ASN A 77 -1.02 42.72 17.99
N THR A 78 -2.12 43.48 18.05
CA THR A 78 -2.67 43.98 19.32
C THR A 78 -4.00 43.30 19.65
N THR A 79 -4.18 42.89 20.91
CA THR A 79 -5.45 42.35 21.40
C THR A 79 -6.40 43.51 21.66
N GLY A 80 -7.54 43.53 20.98
CA GLY A 80 -8.53 44.58 21.16
C GLY A 80 -9.35 44.45 22.48
N PRO A 81 -10.05 45.51 22.88
CA PRO A 81 -10.77 45.58 24.16
C PRO A 81 -11.88 44.52 24.34
N CYS A 82 -12.53 44.05 23.27
CA CYS A 82 -13.51 42.96 23.32
C CYS A 82 -12.82 41.62 23.62
N MET A 83 -11.73 41.31 22.91
CA MET A 83 -10.95 40.10 23.14
C MET A 83 -10.30 40.10 24.54
N GLU A 84 -9.77 41.23 24.99
CA GLU A 84 -9.26 41.37 26.36
C GLU A 84 -10.36 41.09 27.39
N TYR A 85 -11.57 41.62 27.18
CA TYR A 85 -12.71 41.36 28.07
C TYR A 85 -13.07 39.86 28.10
N LEU A 86 -13.15 39.21 26.94
CA LEU A 86 -13.40 37.77 26.82
C LEU A 86 -12.39 36.95 27.65
N LEU A 87 -11.10 37.28 27.53
CA LEU A 87 -10.01 36.57 28.19
C LEU A 87 -9.93 36.87 29.69
N GLN A 88 -10.03 38.14 30.12
CA GLN A 88 -9.89 38.55 31.52
C GLN A 88 -11.07 38.08 32.38
N HIS A 89 -12.29 38.12 31.85
CA HIS A 89 -13.51 37.74 32.59
C HIS A 89 -13.83 36.25 32.53
N LYS A 90 -12.96 35.42 31.93
CA LYS A 90 -13.11 33.95 31.83
C LYS A 90 -14.47 33.53 31.23
N LEU A 91 -14.92 34.25 30.21
CA LEU A 91 -16.23 33.98 29.59
C LEU A 91 -16.28 32.58 28.98
N LEU A 92 -15.18 32.14 28.36
CA LEU A 92 -15.03 30.81 27.76
C LEU A 92 -15.18 29.67 28.77
N GLU A 93 -14.65 29.83 29.99
CA GLU A 93 -14.81 28.84 31.06
C GLU A 93 -16.26 28.79 31.58
N THR A 94 -16.92 29.94 31.62
CA THR A 94 -18.35 30.03 31.99
C THR A 94 -19.20 29.34 30.93
N LEU A 95 -18.95 29.62 29.64
CA LEU A 95 -19.63 28.96 28.52
C LEU A 95 -19.42 27.45 28.52
N TYR A 96 -18.20 26.98 28.80
CA TYR A 96 -17.94 25.55 28.99
C TYR A 96 -18.84 24.97 30.09
N SER A 97 -18.93 25.63 31.26
CA SER A 97 -19.79 25.16 32.35
C SER A 97 -21.27 25.10 31.95
N LEU A 98 -21.77 26.11 31.22
CA LEU A 98 -23.17 26.15 30.75
C LEU A 98 -23.44 25.03 29.73
N GLY A 99 -22.53 24.82 28.78
CA GLY A 99 -22.62 23.73 27.82
C GLY A 99 -22.55 22.35 28.48
N ARG A 100 -21.76 22.22 29.56
CA ARG A 100 -21.65 20.97 30.34
C ARG A 100 -22.94 20.61 31.06
N THR A 101 -23.66 21.61 31.56
CA THR A 101 -24.97 21.41 32.20
C THR A 101 -26.09 21.15 31.21
N ASP A 102 -25.88 21.48 29.93
CA ASP A 102 -26.87 21.38 28.84
C ASP A 102 -28.26 21.90 29.23
N HIS A 103 -28.28 23.03 29.94
CA HIS A 103 -29.48 23.71 30.38
C HIS A 103 -29.39 25.18 29.93
N PRO A 104 -30.39 25.72 29.20
CA PRO A 104 -31.55 25.03 28.62
C PRO A 104 -31.15 23.89 27.65
N PRO A 105 -32.03 22.92 27.34
CA PRO A 105 -31.71 21.82 26.44
C PRO A 105 -31.15 22.31 25.09
N GLY A 106 -30.03 21.74 24.65
CA GLY A 106 -29.32 22.17 23.45
C GLY A 106 -28.23 23.23 23.69
N MET A 107 -28.07 23.73 24.92
CA MET A 107 -27.00 24.68 25.26
C MET A 107 -25.61 24.15 24.89
N LYS A 108 -25.36 22.84 24.97
CA LYS A 108 -24.12 22.23 24.49
C LYS A 108 -23.87 22.52 23.01
N GLN A 109 -24.90 22.41 22.17
CA GLN A 109 -24.82 22.69 20.72
C GLN A 109 -24.50 24.16 20.45
N ALA A 110 -25.16 25.08 21.17
CA ALA A 110 -24.91 26.51 21.06
C ALA A 110 -23.47 26.88 21.47
N VAL A 111 -22.96 26.29 22.56
CA VAL A 111 -21.59 26.50 23.03
C VAL A 111 -20.58 25.94 22.02
N LEU A 112 -20.76 24.71 21.54
CA LEU A 112 -19.86 24.11 20.53
C LEU A 112 -19.85 24.92 19.24
N THR A 113 -21.02 25.43 18.80
CA THR A 113 -21.13 26.32 17.65
C THR A 113 -20.38 27.62 17.87
N PHE A 114 -20.51 28.25 19.05
CA PHE A 114 -19.78 29.45 19.40
C PHE A 114 -18.26 29.23 19.34
N PHE A 115 -17.75 28.17 19.98
CA PHE A 115 -16.31 27.85 19.96
C PHE A 115 -15.81 27.50 18.56
N THR A 116 -16.61 26.80 17.76
CA THR A 116 -16.30 26.49 16.36
C THR A 116 -16.15 27.76 15.54
N LYS A 117 -17.11 28.70 15.64
CA LYS A 117 -17.04 29.99 14.95
C LYS A 117 -15.88 30.83 15.46
N LEU A 118 -15.67 30.88 16.78
CA LEU A 118 -14.56 31.63 17.39
C LEU A 118 -13.20 31.18 16.85
N LEU A 119 -12.95 29.86 16.79
CA LEU A 119 -11.68 29.31 16.32
C LEU A 119 -11.51 29.35 14.80
N SER A 120 -12.59 29.22 14.02
CA SER A 120 -12.51 29.18 12.55
C SER A 120 -12.52 30.56 11.89
N ARG A 121 -13.11 31.57 12.54
CA ARG A 121 -13.36 32.89 11.93
C ARG A 121 -12.40 33.99 12.34
N LEU A 122 -11.67 33.82 13.44
CA LEU A 122 -10.66 34.77 13.90
C LEU A 122 -9.28 34.34 13.37
N GLU A 123 -8.54 35.30 12.82
CA GLU A 123 -7.21 35.07 12.24
C GLU A 123 -6.11 35.03 13.30
N GLN A 124 -6.28 35.73 14.42
CA GLN A 124 -5.30 35.75 15.51
C GLN A 124 -5.12 34.36 16.16
N PRO A 125 -3.90 34.00 16.60
CA PRO A 125 -3.63 32.68 17.19
C PRO A 125 -4.23 32.57 18.60
N LEU A 126 -5.46 32.03 18.70
CA LEU A 126 -6.20 31.97 19.96
C LEU A 126 -5.76 30.83 20.89
N LEU A 127 -5.43 29.66 20.33
CA LEU A 127 -5.13 28.46 21.11
C LEU A 127 -3.93 28.61 22.07
N PRO A 128 -2.86 29.36 21.76
CA PRO A 128 -1.79 29.62 22.73
C PRO A 128 -2.25 30.31 24.03
N HIS A 129 -3.38 31.03 24.03
CA HIS A 129 -3.86 31.69 25.25
C HIS A 129 -4.38 30.67 26.28
N VAL A 130 -3.89 30.77 27.52
CA VAL A 130 -4.19 29.84 28.62
C VAL A 130 -5.70 29.65 28.86
N ASN A 131 -6.47 30.75 28.83
CA ASN A 131 -7.91 30.70 29.07
C ASN A 131 -8.68 30.10 27.89
N VAL A 132 -8.13 30.16 26.68
CA VAL A 132 -8.73 29.57 25.48
C VAL A 132 -8.45 28.07 25.45
N HIS A 133 -7.17 27.64 25.45
CA HIS A 133 -6.86 26.21 25.34
C HIS A 133 -7.47 25.41 26.48
N ARG A 134 -7.53 25.95 27.70
CA ARG A 134 -8.10 25.22 28.84
C ARG A 134 -9.59 24.95 28.64
N ALA A 135 -10.34 25.93 28.16
CA ALA A 135 -11.76 25.77 27.85
C ALA A 135 -11.96 24.83 26.64
N VAL A 136 -11.17 25.00 25.58
CA VAL A 136 -11.19 24.14 24.37
C VAL A 136 -10.87 22.69 24.74
N HIS A 137 -9.80 22.44 25.48
CA HIS A 137 -9.39 21.10 25.90
C HIS A 137 -10.47 20.42 26.77
N ARG A 138 -11.10 21.17 27.69
CA ARG A 138 -12.24 20.67 28.48
C ARG A 138 -13.45 20.33 27.61
N LEU A 139 -13.73 21.12 26.58
CA LEU A 139 -14.79 20.82 25.61
C LEU A 139 -14.45 19.58 24.77
N VAL A 140 -13.21 19.44 24.32
CA VAL A 140 -12.75 18.24 23.60
C VAL A 140 -13.02 16.98 24.42
N LYS A 141 -12.72 16.99 25.72
CA LYS A 141 -13.01 15.86 26.63
C LYS A 141 -14.51 15.59 26.81
N ALA A 142 -15.36 16.59 26.61
CA ALA A 142 -16.81 16.47 26.74
C ALA A 142 -17.51 15.97 25.45
N CYS A 143 -16.78 15.87 24.34
CA CYS A 143 -17.27 15.28 23.09
C CYS A 143 -17.25 13.75 23.18
N GLY A 144 -18.27 13.09 22.63
CA GLY A 144 -18.40 11.62 22.59
C GLY A 144 -18.84 10.95 23.90
N GLU A 145 -18.99 11.69 25.01
CA GLU A 145 -19.36 11.08 26.30
C GLU A 145 -20.75 10.43 26.30
N VAL A 146 -21.70 10.98 25.54
CA VAL A 146 -23.07 10.49 25.43
C VAL A 146 -23.26 9.91 24.03
N LYS A 147 -23.54 8.60 23.96
CA LYS A 147 -23.79 7.90 22.68
C LYS A 147 -25.09 8.39 22.04
N ALA A 148 -25.06 8.64 20.73
CA ALA A 148 -26.21 9.12 19.96
C ALA A 148 -26.79 10.43 20.51
N ALA A 149 -25.92 11.31 20.98
CA ALA A 149 -26.34 12.64 21.45
C ALA A 149 -26.83 13.49 20.26
N PRO A 150 -27.86 14.34 20.46
CA PRO A 150 -28.30 15.28 19.42
C PRO A 150 -27.20 16.27 19.01
N SER A 151 -26.15 16.42 19.85
CA SER A 151 -25.00 17.30 19.63
C SER A 151 -23.86 16.70 18.81
N GLU A 152 -23.94 15.44 18.35
CA GLU A 152 -22.82 14.78 17.66
C GLU A 152 -22.33 15.56 16.42
N ILE A 153 -23.23 16.24 15.70
CA ILE A 153 -22.89 17.07 14.54
C ILE A 153 -22.06 18.29 14.97
N GLU A 154 -22.48 19.03 15.99
CA GLU A 154 -21.73 20.18 16.48
C GLU A 154 -20.41 19.76 17.16
N GLU A 155 -20.40 18.60 17.83
CA GLU A 155 -19.20 18.03 18.44
C GLU A 155 -18.14 17.73 17.38
N ILE A 156 -18.52 17.04 16.30
CA ILE A 156 -17.53 16.69 15.28
C ILE A 156 -17.05 17.91 14.50
N GLN A 157 -17.92 18.88 14.21
CA GLN A 157 -17.53 20.15 13.59
C GLN A 157 -16.49 20.89 14.45
N PHE A 158 -16.73 20.96 15.76
CA PHE A 158 -15.80 21.55 16.72
C PHE A 158 -14.45 20.81 16.74
N LEU A 159 -14.46 19.48 16.85
CA LEU A 159 -13.23 18.68 16.88
C LEU A 159 -12.44 18.79 15.57
N CYS A 160 -13.10 18.78 14.41
CA CYS A 160 -12.45 19.00 13.12
C CYS A 160 -11.82 20.40 13.02
N THR A 161 -12.47 21.42 13.59
CA THR A 161 -11.92 22.79 13.65
C THR A 161 -10.66 22.84 14.52
N VAL A 162 -10.65 22.14 15.66
CA VAL A 162 -9.45 22.00 16.50
C VAL A 162 -8.35 21.26 15.74
N CYS A 163 -8.67 20.16 15.04
CA CYS A 163 -7.70 19.43 14.22
C CYS A 163 -7.09 20.30 13.12
N ALA A 164 -7.91 21.12 12.44
CA ALA A 164 -7.45 22.04 11.41
C ALA A 164 -6.45 23.07 11.98
N LYS A 165 -6.74 23.65 13.16
CA LYS A 165 -5.82 24.57 13.83
C LYS A 165 -4.52 23.90 14.29
N ILE A 166 -4.57 22.66 14.77
CA ILE A 166 -3.35 21.91 15.11
C ILE A 166 -2.56 21.56 13.84
N LYS A 167 -3.21 21.33 12.71
CA LYS A 167 -2.51 21.09 11.43
C LYS A 167 -1.83 22.35 10.89
N GLU A 168 -2.46 23.51 11.06
CA GLU A 168 -1.85 24.82 10.74
C GLU A 168 -0.60 25.05 11.61
N ASP A 169 -0.70 24.76 12.91
CA ASP A 169 0.37 24.94 13.90
C ASP A 169 0.62 23.64 14.71
N PRO A 170 1.46 22.70 14.21
CA PRO A 170 1.65 21.37 14.81
C PRO A 170 2.07 21.35 16.28
N TYR A 171 2.84 22.35 16.75
CA TYR A 171 3.29 22.45 18.14
C TYR A 171 2.13 22.55 19.15
N LEU A 172 0.94 22.99 18.72
CA LEU A 172 -0.24 23.12 19.55
C LEU A 172 -0.75 21.78 20.08
N VAL A 173 -0.40 20.66 19.45
CA VAL A 173 -0.81 19.31 19.87
C VAL A 173 -0.43 19.02 21.32
N ASN A 174 0.67 19.58 21.79
CA ASN A 174 1.18 19.38 23.15
C ASN A 174 0.21 19.89 24.23
N PHE A 175 -0.70 20.82 23.90
CA PHE A 175 -1.73 21.30 24.83
C PHE A 175 -2.86 20.29 25.08
N PHE A 176 -2.98 19.29 24.22
CA PHE A 176 -4.00 18.23 24.26
C PHE A 176 -3.44 16.87 24.72
N ILE A 177 -2.15 16.83 25.07
CA ILE A 177 -1.47 15.66 25.64
C ILE A 177 -1.26 15.93 27.13
N ASP A 178 -2.09 15.30 27.97
CA ASP A 178 -1.98 15.44 29.42
C ASP A 178 -0.94 14.48 29.99
N MET A 179 -0.03 15.00 30.81
CA MET A 179 0.75 14.18 31.74
C MET A 179 -0.14 13.85 32.95
N PRO A 180 -0.27 12.58 33.35
CA PRO A 180 -1.08 12.23 34.51
C PRO A 180 -0.55 12.97 35.74
N LYS A 181 -1.40 13.80 36.34
CA LYS A 181 -1.06 14.47 37.60
C LYS A 181 -0.84 13.38 38.64
N LYS A 182 0.39 13.24 39.17
CA LYS A 182 0.64 12.48 40.39
C LYS A 182 -0.41 12.91 41.40
N LYS A 183 -1.31 12.01 41.80
CA LYS A 183 -2.20 12.24 42.94
C LYS A 183 -1.30 12.40 44.15
N THR A 184 -0.89 13.62 44.46
CA THR A 184 -0.37 13.97 45.78
C THR A 184 -1.55 13.84 46.72
N THR A 185 -1.65 12.69 47.39
CA THR A 185 -2.44 12.56 48.61
C THR A 185 -2.07 13.71 49.54
N PRO A 186 -3.03 14.53 50.01
CA PRO A 186 -2.76 15.45 51.10
C PRO A 186 -2.58 14.58 52.35
N GLY A 187 -1.34 14.25 52.67
CA GLY A 187 -0.98 13.61 53.94
C GLY A 187 -1.36 14.54 55.08
N ALA A 188 -2.39 14.15 55.82
CA ALA A 188 -2.73 14.75 57.10
C ALA A 188 -1.53 14.63 58.04
N ALA A 189 -0.91 15.76 58.35
CA ALA A 189 0.07 15.85 59.41
C ALA A 189 -0.62 15.63 60.76
N LYS A 190 -0.21 14.60 61.50
CA LYS A 190 -0.23 14.59 62.96
C LYS A 190 1.07 13.96 63.48
N PRO A 191 1.80 14.61 64.39
CA PRO A 191 3.02 14.08 64.99
C PRO A 191 2.69 13.38 66.31
N VAL A 192 3.06 12.11 66.49
CA VAL A 192 3.03 11.45 67.81
C VAL A 192 4.18 10.44 67.91
N THR A 193 5.18 10.85 68.70
CA THR A 193 6.07 10.13 69.64
C THR A 193 6.69 8.77 69.32
N ALA A 194 8.00 8.72 69.57
CA ALA A 194 8.89 7.57 69.53
C ALA A 194 8.64 6.55 70.66
N GLN A 195 8.83 5.26 70.35
CA GLN A 195 9.38 4.24 71.25
C GLN A 195 9.94 3.04 70.43
N PRO A 196 11.00 2.36 70.88
CA PRO A 196 11.69 1.34 70.09
C PRO A 196 11.41 -0.12 70.53
N CYS A 197 11.67 -1.04 69.59
CA CYS A 197 11.90 -2.49 69.71
C CYS A 197 10.69 -3.42 69.90
N GLU A 198 10.48 -4.33 68.93
CA GLU A 198 10.80 -5.77 69.09
C GLU A 198 10.77 -6.50 67.74
N VAL A 199 11.64 -7.51 67.64
CA VAL A 199 11.99 -8.27 66.43
C VAL A 199 11.07 -9.48 66.31
N SER A 200 10.48 -9.71 65.13
CA SER A 200 10.01 -11.04 64.75
C SER A 200 10.26 -11.29 63.26
N HIS A 201 10.90 -12.43 63.00
CA HIS A 201 11.34 -12.91 61.70
C HIS A 201 10.18 -13.54 60.92
N GLN A 202 9.95 -13.09 59.68
CA GLN A 202 9.50 -13.92 58.57
C GLN A 202 9.76 -13.18 57.24
N PRO A 203 10.33 -13.82 56.21
CA PRO A 203 10.62 -13.16 54.94
C PRO A 203 9.39 -13.18 54.03
N PRO A 204 8.96 -12.04 53.46
CA PRO A 204 8.10 -12.05 52.28
C PRO A 204 8.96 -11.91 51.02
N GLU A 205 8.64 -12.76 50.06
CA GLU A 205 9.14 -12.81 48.69
C GLU A 205 9.25 -11.41 48.05
N GLU A 206 10.38 -11.16 47.39
CA GLU A 206 10.56 -10.05 46.46
C GLU A 206 9.62 -10.22 45.26
N GLN A 207 8.43 -9.63 45.35
CA GLN A 207 7.72 -9.14 44.18
C GLN A 207 7.83 -7.62 44.18
N ALA A 208 8.80 -7.11 43.42
CA ALA A 208 8.82 -5.71 43.03
C ALA A 208 7.48 -5.39 42.33
N PRO A 209 6.72 -4.37 42.78
CA PRO A 209 5.60 -3.91 42.00
C PRO A 209 6.17 -3.32 40.71
N THR A 210 5.88 -3.98 39.60
CA THR A 210 6.09 -3.46 38.25
C THR A 210 5.57 -2.03 38.22
N SER A 211 6.44 -1.10 37.83
CA SER A 211 6.10 0.31 37.66
C SER A 211 4.87 0.42 36.77
N ALA A 212 3.71 0.70 37.36
CA ALA A 212 2.52 1.04 36.61
C ALA A 212 2.84 2.27 35.77
N SER A 213 3.07 2.05 34.47
CA SER A 213 3.39 3.11 33.52
C SER A 213 2.28 4.15 33.58
N MET A 214 2.64 5.37 33.98
CA MET A 214 1.76 6.52 34.02
C MET A 214 1.43 6.93 32.57
N LYS A 215 0.37 6.34 31.98
CA LYS A 215 -0.05 6.64 30.61
C LYS A 215 -0.47 8.10 30.47
N LYS A 216 0.00 8.76 29.41
CA LYS A 216 -0.49 10.09 29.03
C LYS A 216 -1.92 9.96 28.48
N GLU A 217 -2.66 11.06 28.42
CA GLU A 217 -4.00 11.06 27.80
C GLU A 217 -3.99 12.01 26.61
N PHE A 218 -4.32 11.51 25.42
CA PHE A 218 -4.56 12.35 24.24
C PHE A 218 -6.07 12.50 24.04
N SER A 219 -6.64 13.56 24.60
CA SER A 219 -8.10 13.72 24.65
C SER A 219 -8.73 13.83 23.27
N LEU A 220 -8.07 14.53 22.34
CA LEU A 220 -8.60 14.77 21.00
C LEU A 220 -8.76 13.46 20.22
N VAL A 221 -7.72 12.61 20.22
CA VAL A 221 -7.77 11.29 19.60
C VAL A 221 -8.82 10.40 20.27
N SER A 222 -8.92 10.45 21.59
CA SER A 222 -9.91 9.67 22.34
C SER A 222 -11.35 10.04 21.97
N SER A 223 -11.68 11.33 21.91
CA SER A 223 -13.01 11.80 21.52
C SER A 223 -13.34 11.48 20.07
N LEU A 224 -12.36 11.63 19.16
CA LEU A 224 -12.54 11.27 17.76
C LEU A 224 -12.76 9.76 17.58
N LEU A 225 -12.00 8.91 18.28
CA LEU A 225 -12.19 7.45 18.26
C LEU A 225 -13.60 7.06 18.65
N ILE A 226 -14.16 7.68 19.70
CA ILE A 226 -15.54 7.43 20.12
C ILE A 226 -16.53 7.79 19.01
N LEU A 227 -16.37 8.96 18.38
CA LEU A 227 -17.28 9.42 17.33
C LEU A 227 -17.17 8.63 16.02
N THR A 228 -16.09 7.87 15.79
CA THR A 228 -16.04 6.94 14.65
C THR A 228 -17.15 5.89 14.71
N HIS A 229 -17.69 5.60 15.90
CA HIS A 229 -18.78 4.65 16.13
C HIS A 229 -20.18 5.30 16.09
N SER A 230 -20.30 6.57 15.70
CA SER A 230 -21.60 7.23 15.52
C SER A 230 -22.49 6.48 14.53
N ALA A 231 -23.80 6.47 14.79
CA ALA A 231 -24.81 5.95 13.87
C ALA A 231 -25.01 6.86 12.65
N ASP A 232 -24.62 8.14 12.74
CA ASP A 232 -24.59 9.04 11.58
C ASP A 232 -23.27 8.86 10.82
N SER A 233 -23.37 8.35 9.59
CA SER A 233 -22.21 8.11 8.74
C SER A 233 -21.41 9.38 8.44
N ARG A 234 -22.04 10.56 8.41
CA ARG A 234 -21.34 11.84 8.19
C ARG A 234 -20.47 12.19 9.38
N VAL A 235 -20.96 11.96 10.60
CA VAL A 235 -20.20 12.18 11.83
C VAL A 235 -19.02 11.20 11.89
N ALA A 236 -19.28 9.92 11.64
CA ALA A 236 -18.23 8.89 11.64
C ALA A 236 -17.12 9.17 10.62
N VAL A 237 -17.47 9.56 9.38
CA VAL A 237 -16.48 9.92 8.34
C VAL A 237 -15.67 11.16 8.75
N LYS A 238 -16.31 12.19 9.32
CA LYS A 238 -15.59 13.37 9.81
C LYS A 238 -14.68 13.06 10.99
N ALA A 239 -15.07 12.13 11.87
CA ALA A 239 -14.21 11.64 12.93
C ALA A 239 -12.98 10.91 12.36
N CYS A 240 -13.18 10.06 11.35
CA CYS A 240 -12.11 9.40 10.62
C CYS A 240 -11.13 10.39 9.95
N GLU A 241 -11.64 11.45 9.31
CA GLU A 241 -10.81 12.54 8.77
C GLU A 241 -10.00 13.23 9.88
N GLY A 242 -10.63 13.54 11.02
CA GLY A 242 -9.95 14.13 12.17
C GLY A 242 -8.81 13.26 12.72
N LEU A 243 -9.03 11.94 12.79
CA LEU A 243 -8.00 10.97 13.17
C LEU A 243 -6.82 10.96 12.18
N MET A 244 -7.08 11.06 10.87
CA MET A 244 -6.03 11.17 9.86
C MET A 244 -5.20 12.45 10.02
N LEU A 245 -5.84 13.57 10.36
CA LEU A 245 -5.12 14.82 10.65
C LEU A 245 -4.22 14.67 11.89
N CYS A 246 -4.71 14.03 12.96
CA CYS A 246 -3.92 13.80 14.17
C CYS A 246 -2.75 12.83 13.92
N ALA A 247 -2.97 11.75 13.18
CA ALA A 247 -1.97 10.73 12.91
C ALA A 247 -0.88 11.21 11.92
N SER A 248 -1.19 12.19 11.08
CA SER A 248 -0.25 12.79 10.11
C SER A 248 0.59 13.95 10.68
N LEU A 249 0.42 14.30 11.96
CA LEU A 249 1.20 15.37 12.57
C LEU A 249 2.72 15.03 12.56
N PRO A 250 3.58 16.02 12.27
CA PRO A 250 5.03 15.80 12.24
C PRO A 250 5.62 15.57 13.64
N GLU A 251 4.90 15.94 14.70
CA GLU A 251 5.43 15.96 16.06
C GLU A 251 5.66 14.56 16.65
N PRO A 252 6.92 14.19 16.98
CA PRO A 252 7.23 12.85 17.49
C PRO A 252 6.51 12.53 18.80
N ALA A 253 6.31 13.53 19.67
CA ALA A 253 5.60 13.35 20.94
C ALA A 253 4.13 12.97 20.74
N ALA A 254 3.47 13.52 19.71
CA ALA A 254 2.10 13.15 19.36
C ALA A 254 2.04 11.73 18.80
N ALA A 255 2.96 11.37 17.89
CA ALA A 255 3.05 10.02 17.34
C ALA A 255 3.29 8.97 18.44
N GLN A 256 4.22 9.22 19.37
CA GLN A 256 4.47 8.35 20.51
C GLN A 256 3.24 8.22 21.41
N CYS A 257 2.57 9.33 21.73
CA CYS A 257 1.38 9.30 22.57
C CYS A 257 0.24 8.51 21.91
N ILE A 258 0.02 8.67 20.60
CA ILE A 258 -0.97 7.87 19.85
C ILE A 258 -0.67 6.37 19.98
N VAL A 259 0.60 5.96 19.83
CA VAL A 259 0.98 4.54 19.84
C VAL A 259 0.98 3.92 21.24
N GLU A 260 1.57 4.60 22.22
CA GLU A 260 1.85 4.02 23.55
C GLU A 260 0.73 4.27 24.56
N ASP A 261 0.07 5.42 24.45
CA ASP A 261 -0.81 5.94 25.49
C ASP A 261 -2.31 5.88 25.14
N THR A 262 -2.66 5.64 23.86
CA THR A 262 -4.07 5.54 23.41
C THR A 262 -4.42 4.13 22.91
N SER A 263 -5.72 3.84 22.75
CA SER A 263 -6.21 2.60 22.13
C SER A 263 -6.28 2.66 20.59
N PHE A 264 -5.72 3.70 19.97
CA PHE A 264 -5.89 4.01 18.54
C PHE A 264 -5.63 2.80 17.62
N CYS A 265 -4.47 2.15 17.74
CA CYS A 265 -4.12 1.05 16.86
C CYS A 265 -5.03 -0.18 17.08
N THR A 266 -5.29 -0.50 18.33
CA THR A 266 -6.10 -1.65 18.74
C THR A 266 -7.56 -1.49 18.31
N GLU A 267 -8.17 -0.32 18.55
CA GLU A 267 -9.58 -0.05 18.24
C GLU A 267 -9.84 -0.12 16.73
N LEU A 268 -8.99 0.51 15.92
CA LEU A 268 -9.12 0.49 14.46
C LEU A 268 -8.95 -0.93 13.88
N SER A 269 -7.98 -1.68 14.42
CA SER A 269 -7.74 -3.08 14.05
C SER A 269 -8.90 -3.99 14.49
N GLN A 270 -9.45 -3.77 15.68
CA GLN A 270 -10.58 -4.55 16.19
C GLN A 270 -11.83 -4.32 15.35
N ARG A 271 -12.11 -3.09 14.91
CA ARG A 271 -13.22 -2.81 14.00
C ARG A 271 -13.06 -3.49 12.64
N LEU A 272 -11.82 -3.65 12.15
CA LEU A 272 -11.55 -4.46 10.96
C LEU A 272 -11.88 -5.94 11.21
N VAL A 273 -11.52 -6.48 12.37
CA VAL A 273 -11.88 -7.86 12.77
C VAL A 273 -13.40 -8.02 12.87
N GLU A 274 -14.09 -7.12 13.56
CA GLU A 274 -15.54 -7.17 13.74
C GLU A 274 -16.32 -7.06 12.42
N SER A 275 -15.81 -6.28 11.45
CA SER A 275 -16.40 -6.22 10.11
C SER A 275 -16.11 -7.48 9.30
N TYR A 276 -14.91 -8.06 9.40
CA TYR A 276 -14.58 -9.34 8.76
C TYR A 276 -15.47 -10.49 9.28
N LEU A 277 -15.71 -10.57 10.59
CA LEU A 277 -16.54 -11.62 11.18
C LEU A 277 -18.01 -11.59 10.74
N LYS A 278 -18.47 -10.48 10.14
CA LYS A 278 -19.81 -10.33 9.55
C LYS A 278 -19.86 -10.72 8.07
N LEU A 279 -18.73 -11.07 7.47
CA LEU A 279 -18.68 -11.44 6.05
C LEU A 279 -19.47 -12.74 5.80
N PRO A 280 -20.12 -12.84 4.63
CA PRO A 280 -20.85 -14.04 4.27
C PRO A 280 -19.92 -15.26 4.16
N SER A 281 -20.35 -16.40 4.72
CA SER A 281 -19.59 -17.66 4.69
C SER A 281 -19.78 -18.46 3.40
N LEU A 282 -20.62 -17.99 2.47
CA LEU A 282 -20.93 -18.64 1.20
C LEU A 282 -21.05 -17.59 0.09
N VAL A 283 -19.96 -17.35 -0.63
CA VAL A 283 -19.89 -16.44 -1.79
C VAL A 283 -19.01 -17.07 -2.86
N ASN A 284 -19.38 -16.90 -4.13
CA ASN A 284 -18.52 -17.29 -5.23
C ASN A 284 -17.29 -16.37 -5.28
N PRO A 285 -16.05 -16.89 -5.31
CA PRO A 285 -14.84 -16.07 -5.38
C PRO A 285 -14.85 -15.02 -6.49
N VAL A 286 -15.49 -15.30 -7.63
CA VAL A 286 -15.58 -14.37 -8.76
C VAL A 286 -16.42 -13.12 -8.42
N ASP A 287 -17.46 -13.27 -7.61
CA ASP A 287 -18.32 -12.15 -7.21
C ASP A 287 -17.57 -11.17 -6.30
N LEU A 288 -16.59 -11.65 -5.53
CA LEU A 288 -15.75 -10.80 -4.68
C LEU A 288 -14.84 -9.88 -5.50
N GLU A 289 -14.40 -10.33 -6.68
CA GLU A 289 -13.45 -9.60 -7.52
C GLU A 289 -14.04 -8.29 -8.06
N ASN A 290 -15.36 -8.25 -8.30
CA ASN A 290 -16.06 -7.13 -8.94
C ASN A 290 -16.61 -6.10 -7.95
N VAL A 291 -16.49 -6.31 -6.65
CA VAL A 291 -17.02 -5.39 -5.64
C VAL A 291 -16.05 -4.22 -5.45
N GLU A 292 -16.48 -3.03 -5.86
CA GLU A 292 -15.80 -1.78 -5.57
C GLU A 292 -16.26 -1.22 -4.22
N ALA A 293 -15.31 -0.73 -3.44
CA ALA A 293 -15.54 -0.11 -2.14
C ALA A 293 -14.41 0.90 -1.90
N LYS A 294 -14.79 2.11 -1.46
CA LYS A 294 -13.85 3.17 -1.10
C LYS A 294 -14.38 3.89 0.12
N TRP A 295 -13.49 4.18 1.08
CA TRP A 295 -13.90 4.87 2.28
C TRP A 295 -14.45 6.28 1.97
N GLY A 296 -15.42 6.74 2.78
CA GLY A 296 -15.98 8.10 2.67
C GLY A 296 -17.02 8.31 1.55
N LEU A 297 -17.24 7.32 0.66
CA LEU A 297 -18.20 7.41 -0.44
C LEU A 297 -19.40 6.45 -0.32
N ASP A 298 -19.53 5.73 0.79
CA ASP A 298 -20.61 4.76 1.02
C ASP A 298 -21.96 5.44 1.33
N VAL A 299 -22.47 6.25 0.40
CA VAL A 299 -23.92 6.41 0.27
C VAL A 299 -24.41 5.19 -0.50
N ILE A 300 -24.54 4.07 0.20
CA ILE A 300 -25.18 2.87 -0.35
C ILE A 300 -26.64 3.25 -0.62
N THR A 301 -26.97 3.64 -1.85
CA THR A 301 -28.35 3.77 -2.28
C THR A 301 -28.99 2.40 -2.21
N GLU A 302 -30.06 2.27 -1.40
CA GLU A 302 -30.78 1.02 -1.13
C GLU A 302 -31.22 0.26 -2.40
N SER A 303 -31.20 0.90 -3.57
CA SER A 303 -31.60 0.36 -4.87
C SER A 303 -30.61 -0.62 -5.51
N GLU A 304 -29.32 -0.65 -5.12
CA GLU A 304 -28.31 -1.52 -5.77
C GLU A 304 -27.98 -2.82 -4.99
N ASP A 305 -28.61 -3.00 -3.83
CA ASP A 305 -28.18 -3.98 -2.81
C ASP A 305 -28.66 -5.42 -3.04
N HIS A 306 -29.68 -5.62 -3.85
CA HIS A 306 -30.34 -6.93 -3.98
C HIS A 306 -29.92 -7.75 -5.20
N GLN A 307 -29.03 -7.24 -6.06
CA GLN A 307 -28.88 -7.82 -7.40
C GLN A 307 -27.68 -8.76 -7.60
N THR A 308 -26.67 -8.79 -6.72
CA THR A 308 -25.45 -9.61 -6.96
C THR A 308 -25.36 -10.86 -6.07
N PHE A 309 -25.23 -10.72 -4.74
CA PHE A 309 -25.18 -11.87 -3.81
C PHE A 309 -25.51 -11.47 -2.36
N LEU A 310 -25.84 -12.47 -1.54
CA LEU A 310 -26.18 -12.28 -0.12
C LEU A 310 -24.97 -11.83 0.69
N GLY A 311 -25.09 -10.73 1.42
CA GLY A 311 -24.02 -10.20 2.27
C GLY A 311 -23.09 -9.18 1.60
N LYS A 312 -23.37 -8.74 0.37
CA LYS A 312 -22.61 -7.70 -0.35
C LYS A 312 -22.37 -6.43 0.50
N ARG A 313 -23.38 -5.95 1.24
CA ARG A 313 -23.25 -4.79 2.15
C ARG A 313 -22.16 -4.97 3.22
N HIS A 314 -22.08 -6.16 3.81
CA HIS A 314 -21.04 -6.46 4.80
C HIS A 314 -19.66 -6.48 4.16
N LEU A 315 -19.56 -6.98 2.92
CA LEU A 315 -18.30 -6.92 2.16
C LEU A 315 -17.89 -5.49 1.82
N VAL A 316 -18.80 -4.66 1.31
CA VAL A 316 -18.51 -3.24 1.02
C VAL A 316 -18.07 -2.54 2.29
N SER A 317 -18.81 -2.70 3.40
CA SER A 317 -18.46 -2.11 4.69
C SER A 317 -17.07 -2.55 5.20
N PHE A 318 -16.73 -3.83 5.08
CA PHE A 318 -15.41 -4.35 5.44
C PHE A 318 -14.31 -3.76 4.54
N LEU A 319 -14.51 -3.77 3.21
CA LEU A 319 -13.52 -3.28 2.26
C LEU A 319 -13.32 -1.76 2.37
N SER A 320 -14.37 -0.99 2.60
CA SER A 320 -14.28 0.46 2.87
C SER A 320 -13.54 0.74 4.18
N TRP A 321 -13.71 -0.10 5.21
CA TRP A 321 -12.94 0.06 6.44
C TRP A 321 -11.46 -0.33 6.27
N LEU A 322 -11.17 -1.39 5.50
CA LEU A 322 -9.81 -1.76 5.13
C LEU A 322 -9.13 -0.64 4.32
N ASP A 323 -9.85 -0.07 3.34
CA ASP A 323 -9.39 1.06 2.53
C ASP A 323 -9.12 2.30 3.41
N TYR A 324 -10.00 2.62 4.37
CA TYR A 324 -9.73 3.67 5.36
C TYR A 324 -8.44 3.42 6.14
N CYS A 325 -8.25 2.19 6.66
CA CYS A 325 -7.03 1.84 7.40
C CYS A 325 -5.78 1.99 6.52
N ASP A 326 -5.84 1.54 5.27
CA ASP A 326 -4.75 1.66 4.31
C ASP A 326 -4.39 3.12 3.99
N GLN A 327 -5.40 3.96 3.73
CA GLN A 327 -5.21 5.39 3.46
C GLN A 327 -4.69 6.14 4.70
N LEU A 328 -5.19 5.81 5.89
CA LEU A 328 -4.70 6.33 7.16
C LEU A 328 -3.22 5.98 7.36
N ILE A 329 -2.83 4.71 7.18
CA ILE A 329 -1.43 4.25 7.31
C ILE A 329 -0.54 4.99 6.30
N GLY A 330 -0.98 5.12 5.04
CA GLY A 330 -0.21 5.78 3.99
C GLY A 330 0.07 7.26 4.24
N LEU A 331 -0.80 7.95 4.99
CA LEU A 331 -0.69 9.39 5.28
C LEU A 331 -0.15 9.70 6.69
N SER A 332 0.00 8.68 7.55
CA SER A 332 0.41 8.86 8.94
C SER A 332 1.91 9.10 9.12
N ASN A 333 2.28 9.63 10.28
CA ASN A 333 3.66 9.61 10.76
C ASN A 333 4.20 8.16 10.71
N PRO A 334 5.45 7.92 10.25
CA PRO A 334 5.99 6.56 10.09
C PRO A 334 5.89 5.68 11.35
N THR A 335 5.98 6.27 12.54
CA THR A 335 5.83 5.56 13.81
C THR A 335 4.41 5.03 14.00
N VAL A 336 3.41 5.87 13.73
CA VAL A 336 1.98 5.50 13.81
C VAL A 336 1.63 4.51 12.70
N ALA A 337 2.08 4.78 11.47
CA ALA A 337 1.86 3.91 10.32
C ALA A 337 2.35 2.47 10.58
N LYS A 338 3.59 2.35 11.07
CA LYS A 338 4.18 1.04 11.44
C LYS A 338 3.41 0.38 12.58
N ALA A 339 3.08 1.11 13.64
CA ALA A 339 2.36 0.56 14.79
C ALA A 339 0.95 0.05 14.42
N LEU A 340 0.21 0.81 13.61
CA LEU A 340 -1.12 0.41 13.14
C LEU A 340 -1.04 -0.79 12.19
N ALA A 341 -0.10 -0.80 11.23
CA ALA A 341 0.11 -1.95 10.34
C ALA A 341 0.46 -3.23 11.13
N GLN A 342 1.32 -3.13 12.14
CA GLN A 342 1.65 -4.24 13.03
C GLN A 342 0.47 -4.69 13.89
N SER A 343 -0.35 -3.76 14.36
CA SER A 343 -1.59 -4.08 15.08
C SER A 343 -2.56 -4.87 14.19
N ILE A 344 -2.72 -4.48 12.91
CA ILE A 344 -3.52 -5.23 11.93
C ILE A 344 -2.92 -6.60 11.67
N ARG A 345 -1.59 -6.72 11.51
CA ARG A 345 -0.93 -8.03 11.38
C ARG A 345 -1.24 -8.95 12.55
N ASN A 346 -1.11 -8.45 13.78
CA ASN A 346 -1.27 -9.28 14.97
C ASN A 346 -2.74 -9.67 15.19
N LEU A 347 -3.66 -8.70 15.13
CA LEU A 347 -5.07 -8.91 15.50
C LEU A 347 -5.93 -9.45 14.36
N PHE A 348 -5.66 -9.05 13.12
CA PHE A 348 -6.44 -9.51 11.97
C PHE A 348 -5.73 -10.66 11.25
N LEU A 349 -4.48 -10.49 10.82
CA LEU A 349 -3.81 -11.53 10.04
C LEU A 349 -3.48 -12.78 10.87
N GLY A 350 -2.83 -12.62 12.01
CA GLY A 350 -2.44 -13.73 12.88
C GLY A 350 -3.63 -14.42 13.55
N VAL A 351 -4.53 -13.66 14.17
CA VAL A 351 -5.62 -14.25 14.96
C VAL A 351 -6.78 -14.75 14.09
N ILE A 352 -7.10 -14.08 12.97
CA ILE A 352 -8.29 -14.40 12.16
C ILE A 352 -7.92 -15.08 10.84
N MET A 353 -6.99 -14.50 10.07
CA MET A 353 -6.67 -15.02 8.74
C MET A 353 -5.83 -16.29 8.79
N GLU A 354 -4.87 -16.40 9.70
CA GLU A 354 -3.98 -17.57 9.79
C GLU A 354 -4.76 -18.88 10.00
N PRO A 355 -5.67 -19.00 11.00
CA PRO A 355 -6.45 -20.22 11.16
C PRO A 355 -7.39 -20.48 9.97
N SER A 356 -7.95 -19.41 9.39
CA SER A 356 -8.81 -19.48 8.21
C SER A 356 -8.06 -19.99 6.97
N ILE A 357 -6.77 -19.66 6.84
CA ILE A 357 -5.91 -20.16 5.76
C ILE A 357 -5.41 -21.56 6.07
N LEU A 358 -5.10 -21.91 7.32
CA LEU A 358 -4.57 -23.23 7.66
C LEU A 358 -5.63 -24.33 7.78
N GLN A 359 -6.92 -23.98 7.71
CA GLN A 359 -8.01 -24.95 7.81
C GLN A 359 -7.97 -26.08 6.76
N THR A 360 -8.67 -27.16 7.09
CA THR A 360 -8.78 -28.38 6.27
C THR A 360 -10.00 -28.38 5.36
N SER A 361 -11.05 -27.60 5.67
CA SER A 361 -12.23 -27.46 4.84
C SER A 361 -11.86 -26.85 3.49
N GLU A 362 -12.20 -27.53 2.40
CA GLU A 362 -11.93 -27.04 1.04
C GLU A 362 -12.69 -25.75 0.73
N SER A 363 -14.00 -25.71 0.99
CA SER A 363 -14.82 -24.52 0.73
C SER A 363 -14.39 -23.34 1.60
N GLY A 364 -14.06 -23.60 2.86
CA GLY A 364 -13.51 -22.57 3.75
C GLY A 364 -12.15 -22.06 3.26
N ALA A 365 -11.27 -22.96 2.82
CA ALA A 365 -9.97 -22.62 2.28
C ALA A 365 -10.06 -21.74 1.02
N VAL A 366 -10.97 -22.10 0.10
CA VAL A 366 -11.24 -21.31 -1.12
C VAL A 366 -11.67 -19.90 -0.74
N LEU A 367 -12.65 -19.77 0.15
CA LEU A 367 -13.21 -18.49 0.55
C LEU A 367 -12.20 -17.62 1.31
N ALA A 368 -11.45 -18.20 2.26
CA ALA A 368 -10.41 -17.49 3.00
C ALA A 368 -9.30 -16.96 2.07
N THR A 369 -8.90 -17.78 1.08
CA THR A 369 -7.90 -17.39 0.07
C THR A 369 -8.44 -16.28 -0.84
N ALA A 370 -9.71 -16.34 -1.22
CA ALA A 370 -10.37 -15.30 -2.02
C ALA A 370 -10.47 -13.98 -1.24
N TYR A 371 -10.84 -14.00 0.04
CA TYR A 371 -10.86 -12.81 0.88
C TYR A 371 -9.47 -12.21 1.09
N LEU A 372 -8.45 -13.03 1.34
CA LEU A 372 -7.06 -12.55 1.42
C LEU A 372 -6.63 -11.87 0.12
N THR A 373 -6.93 -12.51 -1.02
CA THR A 373 -6.66 -11.95 -2.35
C THR A 373 -7.36 -10.60 -2.52
N ARG A 374 -8.62 -10.51 -2.12
CA ARG A 374 -9.38 -9.25 -2.20
C ARG A 374 -8.82 -8.16 -1.29
N CYS A 375 -8.35 -8.50 -0.09
CA CYS A 375 -7.67 -7.56 0.81
C CYS A 375 -6.39 -7.02 0.18
N LEU A 376 -5.53 -7.91 -0.34
CA LEU A 376 -4.31 -7.50 -1.03
C LEU A 376 -4.60 -6.56 -2.19
N ARG A 377 -5.65 -6.82 -3.00
CA ARG A 377 -6.03 -5.90 -4.09
C ARG A 377 -6.39 -4.50 -3.60
N THR A 378 -6.99 -4.35 -2.41
CA THR A 378 -7.31 -3.04 -1.80
C THR A 378 -6.06 -2.31 -1.30
N ILE A 379 -5.09 -3.03 -0.74
CA ILE A 379 -3.94 -2.43 -0.04
C ILE A 379 -2.98 -1.75 -1.01
N SER A 380 -2.62 -0.51 -0.70
CA SER A 380 -1.70 0.33 -1.45
C SER A 380 -0.59 0.95 -0.60
N SER A 381 -0.78 1.07 0.73
CA SER A 381 0.22 1.66 1.61
C SER A 381 1.42 0.72 1.83
N PRO A 382 2.67 1.20 1.68
CA PRO A 382 3.85 0.35 1.84
C PRO A 382 3.97 -0.34 3.21
N PRO A 383 3.69 0.32 4.36
CA PRO A 383 3.79 -0.34 5.65
C PRO A 383 2.80 -1.50 5.81
N LEU A 384 1.56 -1.36 5.35
CA LEU A 384 0.56 -2.43 5.44
C LEU A 384 0.85 -3.55 4.45
N LEU A 385 1.25 -3.22 3.23
CA LEU A 385 1.65 -4.18 2.20
C LEU A 385 2.83 -5.05 2.68
N LEU A 386 3.82 -4.45 3.33
CA LEU A 386 4.95 -5.19 3.91
C LEU A 386 4.50 -6.18 4.99
N GLU A 387 3.60 -5.79 5.89
CA GLU A 387 3.09 -6.69 6.93
C GLU A 387 2.23 -7.82 6.35
N PHE A 388 1.43 -7.57 5.31
CA PHE A 388 0.74 -8.63 4.56
C PHE A 388 1.73 -9.57 3.86
N SER A 389 2.78 -9.02 3.26
CA SER A 389 3.81 -9.80 2.57
C SER A 389 4.57 -10.71 3.53
N LYS A 390 4.95 -10.19 4.71
CA LYS A 390 5.59 -10.96 5.78
C LYS A 390 4.68 -12.03 6.38
N PHE A 391 3.39 -11.72 6.57
CA PHE A 391 2.41 -12.71 7.00
C PHE A 391 2.30 -13.88 6.02
N ILE A 392 2.24 -13.60 4.72
CA ILE A 392 2.05 -14.65 3.70
C ILE A 392 3.34 -15.43 3.44
N LEU A 393 4.49 -14.75 3.38
CA LEU A 393 5.74 -15.31 2.87
C LEU A 393 6.81 -15.56 3.93
N GLY A 394 6.63 -15.06 5.16
CA GLY A 394 7.60 -15.12 6.24
C GLY A 394 8.47 -13.87 6.34
N ASP A 395 9.16 -13.73 7.48
CA ASP A 395 10.08 -12.62 7.76
C ASP A 395 11.54 -12.94 7.33
N SER A 396 11.92 -14.22 7.34
CA SER A 396 13.27 -14.68 6.98
C SER A 396 13.59 -14.38 5.52
N ARG A 397 14.83 -13.92 5.26
CA ARG A 397 15.35 -13.70 3.90
C ARG A 397 16.40 -14.72 3.49
N GLU A 398 16.66 -15.71 4.35
CA GLU A 398 17.61 -16.79 4.08
C GLU A 398 17.07 -17.75 3.01
N PRO A 399 17.95 -18.43 2.24
CA PRO A 399 17.54 -19.43 1.26
C PRO A 399 16.68 -20.52 1.90
N GLU A 400 15.62 -20.97 1.23
CA GLU A 400 14.84 -22.12 1.73
C GLU A 400 15.63 -23.42 1.57
N VAL A 401 15.43 -24.30 2.53
CA VAL A 401 15.93 -25.68 2.53
C VAL A 401 14.73 -26.60 2.36
N ALA A 402 14.82 -27.60 1.48
CA ALA A 402 13.69 -28.47 1.14
C ALA A 402 13.08 -29.23 2.34
N SER A 403 13.81 -29.32 3.46
CA SER A 403 13.43 -30.06 4.66
C SER A 403 12.76 -29.21 5.74
N GLU A 404 12.83 -27.87 5.65
CA GLU A 404 12.43 -26.97 6.73
C GLU A 404 11.35 -25.98 6.27
N ALA A 405 10.24 -25.98 6.99
CA ALA A 405 9.13 -25.07 6.79
C ALA A 405 9.41 -23.74 7.50
N ASP A 406 9.78 -22.72 6.73
CA ASP A 406 10.13 -21.37 7.22
C ASP A 406 8.88 -20.48 7.41
N SER A 407 7.78 -20.76 6.69
CA SER A 407 6.48 -20.09 6.91
C SER A 407 5.31 -21.05 6.69
N PRO A 408 4.50 -21.34 7.72
CA PRO A 408 3.41 -22.31 7.62
C PRO A 408 2.33 -21.85 6.61
N VAL A 409 2.10 -20.53 6.50
CA VAL A 409 1.14 -19.96 5.55
C VAL A 409 1.65 -20.15 4.12
N ARG A 410 2.91 -19.78 3.84
CA ARG A 410 3.49 -19.94 2.50
C ARG A 410 3.45 -21.40 2.06
N ASP A 411 3.91 -22.30 2.91
CA ASP A 411 4.03 -23.71 2.58
C ASP A 411 2.66 -24.34 2.35
N ARG A 412 1.66 -23.95 3.16
CA ARG A 412 0.27 -24.39 2.97
C ARG A 412 -0.30 -23.90 1.64
N LEU A 413 -0.05 -22.65 1.27
CA LEU A 413 -0.52 -22.10 -0.01
C LEU A 413 0.16 -22.80 -1.20
N ILE A 414 1.47 -23.01 -1.16
CA ILE A 414 2.20 -23.76 -2.20
C ILE A 414 1.66 -25.19 -2.31
N GLN A 415 1.42 -25.87 -1.18
CA GLN A 415 0.84 -27.21 -1.16
C GLN A 415 -0.56 -27.23 -1.81
N ARG A 416 -1.39 -26.22 -1.56
CA ARG A 416 -2.74 -26.10 -2.12
C ARG A 416 -2.76 -25.95 -3.63
N CYS A 417 -1.71 -25.39 -4.24
CA CYS A 417 -1.58 -25.38 -5.69
C CYS A 417 -1.52 -26.80 -6.27
N ASN A 418 -1.14 -27.82 -5.49
CA ASN A 418 -1.11 -29.23 -5.90
C ASN A 418 -2.31 -30.05 -5.37
N HIS A 419 -3.39 -29.40 -4.94
CA HIS A 419 -4.60 -30.08 -4.49
C HIS A 419 -5.37 -30.73 -5.65
N LEU A 420 -6.24 -31.71 -5.33
CA LEU A 420 -7.10 -32.38 -6.32
C LEU A 420 -8.23 -31.47 -6.84
N SER A 421 -8.58 -30.45 -6.07
CA SER A 421 -9.60 -29.46 -6.44
C SER A 421 -8.99 -28.35 -7.28
N ASP A 422 -9.42 -28.28 -8.54
CA ASP A 422 -9.03 -27.22 -9.46
C ASP A 422 -9.42 -25.84 -8.93
N GLU A 423 -10.56 -25.70 -8.25
CA GLU A 423 -11.01 -24.43 -7.68
C GLU A 423 -10.04 -23.91 -6.61
N LEU A 424 -9.64 -24.78 -5.67
CA LEU A 424 -8.68 -24.42 -4.63
C LEU A 424 -7.30 -24.10 -5.21
N CYS A 425 -6.87 -24.83 -6.23
CA CYS A 425 -5.62 -24.55 -6.92
C CYS A 425 -5.66 -23.18 -7.62
N LEU A 426 -6.73 -22.90 -8.39
CA LEU A 426 -6.87 -21.67 -9.16
C LEU A 426 -6.97 -20.44 -8.27
N VAL A 427 -7.77 -20.47 -7.20
CA VAL A 427 -7.88 -19.33 -6.27
C VAL A 427 -6.54 -19.04 -5.59
N THR A 428 -5.75 -20.08 -5.29
CA THR A 428 -4.43 -19.92 -4.68
C THR A 428 -3.39 -19.40 -5.69
N LEU A 429 -3.43 -19.85 -6.95
CA LEU A 429 -2.58 -19.30 -8.00
C LEU A 429 -2.91 -17.82 -8.30
N LYS A 430 -4.20 -17.44 -8.25
CA LYS A 430 -4.64 -16.04 -8.35
C LYS A 430 -4.16 -15.16 -7.19
N LEU A 431 -4.02 -15.73 -5.99
CA LEU A 431 -3.38 -15.03 -4.87
C LEU A 431 -1.92 -14.71 -5.18
N PHE A 432 -1.15 -15.70 -5.66
CA PHE A 432 0.24 -15.47 -6.08
C PHE A 432 0.34 -14.48 -7.25
N ASP A 433 -0.61 -14.54 -8.19
CA ASP A 433 -0.71 -13.58 -9.27
C ASP A 433 -0.92 -12.14 -8.77
N THR A 434 -1.74 -11.99 -7.73
CA THR A 434 -1.99 -10.70 -7.09
C THR A 434 -0.75 -10.21 -6.33
N LEU A 435 0.00 -11.11 -5.68
CA LEU A 435 1.26 -10.77 -5.00
C LEU A 435 2.32 -10.26 -5.98
N LEU A 436 2.52 -10.94 -7.12
CA LEU A 436 3.50 -10.55 -8.13
C LEU A 436 3.20 -9.20 -8.81
N GLN A 437 1.98 -8.67 -8.64
CA GLN A 437 1.59 -7.34 -9.14
C GLN A 437 1.87 -6.21 -8.15
N LYS A 438 2.28 -6.52 -6.92
CA LYS A 438 2.54 -5.53 -5.87
C LYS A 438 3.98 -5.03 -5.92
N GLU A 439 4.13 -3.72 -5.72
CA GLU A 439 5.43 -3.04 -5.71
C GLU A 439 6.18 -3.24 -4.37
N GLU A 440 6.46 -4.49 -4.00
CA GLU A 440 7.14 -4.84 -2.75
C GLU A 440 8.25 -5.88 -3.00
N GLU A 441 9.50 -5.48 -2.82
CA GLU A 441 10.68 -6.31 -3.10
C GLU A 441 10.69 -7.59 -2.25
N HIS A 442 10.20 -7.51 -1.01
CA HIS A 442 10.12 -8.66 -0.11
C HIS A 442 9.32 -9.82 -0.70
N ILE A 443 8.30 -9.52 -1.53
CA ILE A 443 7.49 -10.53 -2.22
C ILE A 443 8.33 -11.34 -3.20
N LEU A 444 9.05 -10.64 -4.08
CA LEU A 444 9.88 -11.28 -5.11
C LEU A 444 11.06 -12.03 -4.49
N HIS A 445 11.67 -11.43 -3.46
CA HIS A 445 12.76 -12.06 -2.72
C HIS A 445 12.31 -13.40 -2.12
N ASN A 446 11.17 -13.41 -1.42
CA ASN A 446 10.70 -14.58 -0.69
C ASN A 446 9.93 -15.62 -1.48
N LEU A 447 9.43 -15.27 -2.66
CA LEU A 447 8.85 -16.26 -3.58
C LEU A 447 9.92 -16.90 -4.47
N VAL A 448 10.95 -16.15 -4.87
CA VAL A 448 11.82 -16.59 -5.98
C VAL A 448 13.30 -16.33 -5.72
N LEU A 449 13.70 -15.10 -5.37
CA LEU A 449 15.12 -14.73 -5.50
C LEU A 449 16.03 -15.34 -4.43
N ARG A 450 15.53 -15.62 -3.23
CA ARG A 450 16.36 -16.07 -2.09
C ARG A 450 17.14 -17.36 -2.35
N ASN A 451 16.63 -18.24 -3.22
CA ASN A 451 17.33 -19.46 -3.65
C ASN A 451 18.18 -19.27 -4.92
N MET A 452 17.97 -18.18 -5.67
CA MET A 452 18.62 -17.91 -6.95
C MET A 452 19.89 -17.07 -6.80
N ILE A 453 19.94 -16.15 -5.84
CA ILE A 453 21.03 -15.17 -5.69
C ILE A 453 22.40 -15.82 -5.48
N GLY A 454 22.46 -17.01 -4.85
CA GLY A 454 23.71 -17.75 -4.66
C GLY A 454 24.26 -18.38 -5.94
N ARG A 455 23.50 -18.38 -7.04
CA ARG A 455 23.86 -18.97 -8.35
C ARG A 455 24.27 -20.46 -8.29
N LYS A 456 23.83 -21.19 -7.27
CA LYS A 456 24.18 -22.61 -7.05
C LYS A 456 23.70 -23.55 -8.16
N TYR A 457 22.77 -23.11 -9.01
CA TYR A 457 22.32 -23.87 -10.18
C TYR A 457 23.36 -23.94 -11.31
N TYR A 458 24.31 -23.00 -11.36
CA TYR A 458 25.28 -22.87 -12.45
C TYR A 458 26.44 -23.85 -12.27
N LYS A 459 26.87 -24.46 -13.38
CA LYS A 459 28.08 -25.30 -13.43
C LYS A 459 29.19 -24.50 -14.11
N GLU A 460 30.22 -24.16 -13.35
CA GLU A 460 31.43 -23.52 -13.89
C GLU A 460 32.04 -24.44 -14.95
N GLU A 461 32.27 -23.89 -16.14
CA GLU A 461 33.03 -24.57 -17.18
C GLU A 461 34.49 -24.60 -16.73
N GLU A 462 35.04 -25.80 -16.52
CA GLU A 462 36.49 -25.95 -16.38
C GLU A 462 37.15 -25.37 -17.65
N PRO A 463 38.18 -24.53 -17.54
CA PRO A 463 38.83 -23.97 -18.71
C PRO A 463 39.34 -25.12 -19.59
N GLU A 464 38.85 -25.22 -20.82
CA GLU A 464 39.33 -26.16 -21.83
C GLU A 464 40.87 -26.03 -21.91
N VAL A 465 41.58 -27.03 -21.40
CA VAL A 465 42.99 -27.22 -21.71
C VAL A 465 43.03 -27.54 -23.20
N LYS A 466 43.38 -26.55 -24.01
CA LYS A 466 43.70 -26.76 -25.42
C LYS A 466 44.87 -27.73 -25.47
N GLU A 467 44.60 -28.98 -25.82
CA GLU A 467 45.63 -29.94 -26.21
C GLU A 467 46.28 -29.42 -27.51
N GLU A 468 47.43 -28.74 -27.37
CA GLU A 468 48.30 -28.48 -28.51
C GLU A 468 48.93 -29.82 -28.95
N GLU A 469 48.56 -30.29 -30.14
CA GLU A 469 49.26 -31.38 -30.84
C GLU A 469 50.75 -31.02 -31.01
N SER A 470 51.61 -31.57 -30.16
CA SER A 470 53.06 -31.49 -30.37
C SER A 470 53.53 -32.62 -31.29
N THR A 471 53.94 -32.28 -32.51
CA THR A 471 54.82 -33.12 -33.32
C THR A 471 56.26 -32.67 -33.13
N GLY A 472 57.11 -33.60 -32.67
CA GLY A 472 58.51 -33.69 -33.10
C GLY A 472 59.62 -33.11 -32.20
N ALA A 473 60.39 -34.03 -31.63
CA ALA A 473 61.86 -34.01 -31.46
C ALA A 473 62.46 -33.04 -30.40
N THR A 474 62.73 -33.53 -29.19
CA THR A 474 64.04 -34.03 -28.68
C THR A 474 65.16 -33.00 -28.62
N GLU A 475 65.56 -32.58 -27.41
CA GLU A 475 66.81 -33.03 -26.75
C GLU A 475 67.10 -32.33 -25.39
N ASN A 476 67.50 -33.16 -24.42
CA ASN A 476 68.38 -32.95 -23.25
C ASN A 476 67.90 -32.06 -22.06
N VAL A 477 67.49 -32.61 -20.89
CA VAL A 477 68.31 -33.22 -19.78
C VAL A 477 69.28 -32.18 -19.18
N THR A 478 69.28 -31.72 -17.92
CA THR A 478 68.92 -32.27 -16.59
C THR A 478 68.78 -31.16 -15.52
N VAL A 479 67.69 -31.22 -14.74
CA VAL A 479 67.55 -31.23 -13.25
C VAL A 479 68.31 -30.19 -12.38
N VAL A 480 67.57 -29.40 -11.57
CA VAL A 480 67.47 -29.44 -10.07
C VAL A 480 66.72 -28.16 -9.56
N ASN A 481 65.52 -28.34 -8.98
CA ASN A 481 64.77 -27.39 -8.11
C ASN A 481 65.44 -27.31 -6.69
N PRO A 482 65.02 -26.49 -5.67
CA PRO A 482 63.78 -25.69 -5.44
C PRO A 482 64.08 -24.35 -4.66
N PRO A 483 63.22 -23.79 -3.76
CA PRO A 483 61.79 -23.37 -3.81
C PRO A 483 61.59 -21.85 -3.44
N THR A 484 60.32 -21.48 -3.19
CA THR A 484 59.76 -20.37 -2.35
C THR A 484 59.49 -18.97 -2.95
N ASP A 485 58.19 -18.66 -3.13
CA ASP A 485 57.37 -17.56 -2.54
C ASP A 485 58.03 -16.24 -2.05
N PRO A 486 57.28 -15.14 -1.85
CA PRO A 486 56.44 -14.37 -2.78
C PRO A 486 56.66 -12.82 -2.60
N VAL A 487 55.78 -11.99 -3.19
CA VAL A 487 55.38 -10.64 -2.69
C VAL A 487 56.20 -9.38 -3.09
N SER A 488 55.41 -8.41 -3.59
CA SER A 488 55.48 -6.93 -3.51
C SER A 488 56.30 -6.09 -4.49
N ILE A 489 55.50 -5.33 -5.23
CA ILE A 489 55.78 -4.10 -5.97
C ILE A 489 56.07 -2.96 -4.97
N SER A 490 57.11 -2.18 -5.25
CA SER A 490 57.36 -0.87 -4.63
C SER A 490 57.47 0.22 -5.70
N GLU A 491 56.60 1.21 -5.53
CA GLU A 491 56.90 2.65 -5.50
C GLU A 491 57.37 3.42 -6.75
N THR A 492 56.53 4.42 -7.05
CA THR A 492 56.81 5.85 -7.28
C THR A 492 57.69 6.28 -8.45
N VAL A 493 57.12 7.09 -9.35
CA VAL A 493 57.78 8.30 -9.88
C VAL A 493 56.75 9.43 -10.07
N SER A 494 57.23 10.63 -9.77
CA SER A 494 56.62 11.95 -9.62
C SER A 494 56.47 12.78 -10.92
N LYS A 495 55.41 13.62 -10.91
CA LYS A 495 55.25 15.04 -11.34
C LYS A 495 56.15 15.65 -12.45
N THR A 496 55.51 16.36 -13.40
CA THR A 496 55.54 17.85 -13.65
C THR A 496 54.71 18.15 -14.92
N GLU A 497 53.61 18.92 -14.87
CA GLU A 497 53.40 20.40 -14.96
C GLU A 497 53.15 20.96 -16.38
N GLY A 498 52.19 21.90 -16.47
CA GLY A 498 51.90 22.80 -17.61
C GLY A 498 50.43 22.76 -18.08
N SER A 499 49.43 23.34 -17.41
CA SER A 499 49.02 24.76 -17.28
C SER A 499 48.41 25.44 -18.53
N VAL A 500 47.18 25.97 -18.34
CA VAL A 500 46.62 27.27 -18.80
C VAL A 500 45.26 27.20 -19.55
N SER A 501 44.24 27.80 -18.88
CA SER A 501 43.00 28.56 -19.25
C SER A 501 42.38 28.43 -20.66
N ASP A 502 41.10 28.68 -20.92
CA ASP A 502 40.20 29.74 -20.45
C ASP A 502 38.74 29.48 -20.92
N SER A 503 37.83 30.19 -20.27
CA SER A 503 36.38 30.36 -20.37
C SER A 503 35.74 30.63 -21.75
N GLY A 504 34.40 30.47 -21.83
CA GLY A 504 33.61 30.94 -22.98
C GLY A 504 32.15 30.48 -23.04
N THR A 505 31.32 31.12 -22.22
CA THR A 505 29.86 31.31 -22.23
C THR A 505 29.15 31.25 -23.60
N GLU A 506 27.96 30.63 -23.71
CA GLU A 506 26.70 31.30 -24.10
C GLU A 506 25.48 30.36 -24.16
N ALA A 507 24.32 30.96 -23.93
CA ALA A 507 23.07 30.31 -23.53
C ALA A 507 21.94 30.54 -24.54
N LYS A 508 21.11 29.49 -24.70
CA LYS A 508 19.66 29.48 -25.06
C LYS A 508 19.25 29.95 -26.47
N PRO A 509 17.97 29.74 -26.86
CA PRO A 509 17.20 28.49 -26.93
C PRO A 509 16.54 28.37 -28.34
N LEU A 510 15.83 27.28 -28.68
CA LEU A 510 14.60 27.37 -29.49
C LEU A 510 13.88 26.01 -29.62
N VAL A 511 12.66 26.07 -29.11
CA VAL A 511 11.47 25.24 -29.27
C VAL A 511 11.22 24.79 -30.72
N ASN A 512 10.85 23.52 -30.93
CA ASN A 512 9.55 23.11 -31.51
C ASN A 512 9.52 21.63 -31.95
N GLY A 513 8.37 21.00 -31.70
CA GLY A 513 7.72 20.19 -32.74
C GLY A 513 7.69 18.69 -32.52
N LEU A 514 6.78 18.24 -31.67
CA LEU A 514 6.14 16.92 -31.77
C LEU A 514 5.35 16.79 -33.10
N GLU A 515 5.04 15.54 -33.44
CA GLU A 515 4.08 15.05 -34.45
C GLU A 515 4.64 14.71 -35.85
N ARG A 516 4.73 13.40 -36.14
CA ARG A 516 3.86 12.78 -37.16
C ARG A 516 4.01 11.27 -37.22
N SER A 517 3.00 10.61 -36.68
CA SER A 517 2.09 9.68 -37.36
C SER A 517 2.66 8.78 -38.47
N LEU A 518 2.59 7.50 -38.15
CA LEU A 518 2.59 6.34 -39.04
C LEU A 518 1.58 6.51 -40.18
N SER A 519 2.04 6.30 -41.41
CA SER A 519 1.20 5.95 -42.55
C SER A 519 1.81 4.73 -43.24
N VAL A 520 1.07 3.64 -43.12
CA VAL A 520 1.22 2.39 -43.88
C VAL A 520 0.82 2.69 -45.31
N ASP A 521 1.66 2.30 -46.28
CA ASP A 521 1.14 1.87 -47.58
C ASP A 521 2.02 0.78 -48.16
N SER A 522 1.40 -0.37 -48.33
CA SER A 522 1.93 -1.58 -48.94
C SER A 522 1.67 -1.54 -50.44
N THR A 523 2.70 -1.73 -51.26
CA THR A 523 2.56 -2.37 -52.58
C THR A 523 3.90 -2.95 -53.04
N GLY A 524 3.87 -4.23 -53.40
CA GLY A 524 4.45 -4.66 -54.67
C GLY A 524 5.89 -5.20 -54.68
N THR A 525 5.94 -6.49 -54.99
CA THR A 525 6.88 -7.16 -55.92
C THR A 525 8.29 -7.50 -55.44
N GLY A 526 8.61 -8.79 -55.55
CA GLY A 526 9.91 -9.35 -55.21
C GLY A 526 10.98 -9.13 -56.27
N SER A 527 12.23 -9.31 -55.84
CA SER A 527 13.32 -9.88 -56.65
C SER A 527 14.47 -10.31 -55.76
N SER A 528 15.04 -11.43 -56.16
CA SER A 528 16.17 -12.14 -55.59
C SER A 528 17.53 -11.51 -55.95
N LEU A 529 18.54 -11.87 -55.14
CA LEU A 529 20.01 -11.87 -55.40
C LEU A 529 20.78 -10.56 -55.16
N SER A 530 21.65 -10.53 -54.15
CA SER A 530 23.08 -10.94 -54.28
C SER A 530 24.00 -10.26 -53.25
N PHE A 531 25.03 -11.02 -52.88
CA PHE A 531 26.10 -10.75 -51.93
C PHE A 531 27.02 -9.60 -52.39
N SER A 532 27.47 -8.74 -51.47
CA SER A 532 28.79 -8.10 -51.55
C SER A 532 29.35 -7.79 -50.17
N SER A 533 30.67 -7.85 -50.06
CA SER A 533 31.46 -8.22 -48.87
C SER A 533 32.02 -7.00 -48.10
N THR A 534 31.83 -6.99 -46.77
CA THR A 534 32.72 -6.57 -45.64
C THR A 534 33.55 -5.26 -45.71
N PRO A 535 33.69 -4.49 -44.60
CA PRO A 535 34.59 -4.90 -43.50
C PRO A 535 34.00 -4.81 -42.08
N ILE A 536 34.68 -5.59 -41.24
CA ILE A 536 34.41 -5.96 -39.85
C ILE A 536 34.55 -4.77 -38.89
N THR A 537 33.52 -4.55 -38.09
CA THR A 537 33.61 -4.00 -36.72
C THR A 537 32.46 -4.64 -35.98
N SER A 538 32.70 -5.20 -34.79
CA SER A 538 31.83 -6.20 -34.14
C SER A 538 30.86 -5.62 -33.09
N PRO A 539 29.59 -5.39 -33.47
CA PRO A 539 28.43 -5.41 -32.58
C PRO A 539 27.57 -6.68 -32.76
N SER A 540 28.00 -7.65 -33.58
CA SER A 540 27.18 -8.81 -34.00
C SER A 540 27.08 -9.95 -32.99
N ARG A 541 27.93 -9.99 -31.95
CA ARG A 541 27.97 -11.12 -31.00
C ARG A 541 26.69 -11.19 -30.15
N GLY A 542 26.24 -10.06 -29.57
CA GLY A 542 24.98 -10.00 -28.82
C GLY A 542 23.74 -10.29 -29.69
N LYS A 543 23.70 -9.73 -30.91
CA LYS A 543 22.61 -9.99 -31.86
C LYS A 543 22.50 -11.47 -32.24
N SER A 544 23.62 -12.17 -32.44
CA SER A 544 23.60 -13.59 -32.76
C SER A 544 23.10 -14.45 -31.60
N GLU A 545 23.37 -14.07 -30.35
CA GLU A 545 22.93 -14.82 -29.17
C GLU A 545 21.41 -14.68 -28.94
N VAL A 546 20.85 -13.47 -29.02
CA VAL A 546 19.39 -13.31 -28.87
C VAL A 546 18.60 -14.05 -29.94
N HIS A 547 19.07 -14.08 -31.19
CA HIS A 547 18.40 -14.85 -32.24
C HIS A 547 18.42 -16.35 -31.96
N LYS A 548 19.49 -16.89 -31.37
CA LYS A 548 19.53 -18.30 -30.95
C LYS A 548 18.48 -18.57 -29.87
N ILE A 549 18.44 -17.75 -28.82
CA ILE A 549 17.49 -17.88 -27.71
C ILE A 549 16.04 -17.84 -28.23
N VAL A 550 15.71 -16.82 -29.02
CA VAL A 550 14.38 -16.64 -29.62
C VAL A 550 14.00 -17.85 -30.46
N ASN A 551 14.91 -18.32 -31.32
CA ASN A 551 14.66 -19.47 -32.17
C ASN A 551 14.47 -20.76 -31.35
N SER A 552 15.25 -20.97 -30.28
CA SER A 552 15.11 -22.14 -29.41
C SER A 552 13.70 -22.31 -28.85
N PHE A 553 13.02 -21.21 -28.48
CA PHE A 553 11.62 -21.25 -28.05
C PHE A 553 10.66 -21.41 -29.24
N LEU A 554 10.84 -20.65 -30.33
CA LEU A 554 9.93 -20.70 -31.48
C LEU A 554 9.96 -22.04 -32.25
N THR A 555 11.06 -22.77 -32.19
CA THR A 555 11.23 -24.08 -32.83
C THR A 555 11.07 -25.25 -31.87
N LEU A 556 10.64 -25.01 -30.63
CA LEU A 556 10.49 -26.05 -29.62
C LEU A 556 9.43 -27.10 -30.05
N LEU A 557 8.33 -26.62 -30.64
CA LEU A 557 7.30 -27.47 -31.24
C LEU A 557 7.52 -27.61 -32.76
N PRO A 558 7.40 -28.83 -33.33
CA PRO A 558 7.35 -29.05 -34.78
C PRO A 558 6.23 -28.27 -35.47
N GLU A 559 6.41 -27.97 -36.75
CA GLU A 559 5.44 -27.18 -37.55
C GLU A 559 4.05 -27.84 -37.64
N GLU A 560 3.98 -29.17 -37.60
CA GLU A 560 2.73 -29.92 -37.65
C GLU A 560 1.83 -29.69 -36.42
N LEU A 561 2.45 -29.31 -35.29
CA LEU A 561 1.78 -29.00 -34.04
C LEU A 561 1.41 -27.52 -33.91
N LYS A 562 1.84 -26.67 -34.86
CA LYS A 562 1.53 -25.24 -34.85
C LYS A 562 0.23 -24.98 -35.59
N SER A 563 -0.68 -24.28 -34.91
CA SER A 563 -2.03 -24.01 -35.42
C SER A 563 -2.31 -22.53 -35.69
N SER A 564 -1.46 -21.61 -35.19
CA SER A 564 -1.68 -20.17 -35.37
C SER A 564 -1.58 -19.69 -36.81
N TYR A 565 -0.67 -20.26 -37.61
CA TYR A 565 -0.46 -19.84 -39.00
C TYR A 565 -1.67 -20.06 -39.89
N GLN A 566 -2.53 -21.02 -39.52
CA GLN A 566 -3.70 -21.41 -40.30
C GLN A 566 -4.97 -20.64 -39.89
N THR A 567 -4.88 -19.73 -38.91
CA THR A 567 -6.04 -19.03 -38.32
C THR A 567 -6.04 -17.50 -38.47
N ALA A 568 -5.19 -16.92 -39.33
CA ALA A 568 -5.06 -15.46 -39.55
C ALA A 568 -4.66 -14.63 -38.31
N ASP A 569 -4.44 -15.26 -37.16
CA ASP A 569 -4.05 -14.67 -35.87
C ASP A 569 -2.51 -14.64 -35.67
N SER A 570 -1.75 -14.53 -36.77
CA SER A 570 -0.31 -14.81 -36.80
C SER A 570 0.61 -13.68 -36.33
N GLY A 571 0.09 -12.65 -35.65
CA GLY A 571 0.86 -11.45 -35.33
C GLY A 571 1.82 -11.65 -34.16
N TYR A 572 3.00 -12.24 -34.39
CA TYR A 572 4.10 -12.23 -33.40
C TYR A 572 4.44 -10.81 -32.91
N ASP A 573 4.19 -9.79 -33.74
CA ASP A 573 4.30 -8.37 -33.40
C ASP A 573 3.43 -7.96 -32.19
N MET A 574 2.28 -8.61 -31.96
CA MET A 574 1.46 -8.34 -30.78
C MET A 574 2.19 -8.74 -29.50
N TYR A 575 2.76 -9.95 -29.47
CA TYR A 575 3.58 -10.43 -28.35
C TYR A 575 4.77 -9.51 -28.07
N LEU A 576 5.44 -9.02 -29.12
CA LEU A 576 6.55 -8.06 -28.97
C LEU A 576 6.09 -6.73 -28.37
N ARG A 577 4.96 -6.17 -28.83
CA ARG A 577 4.42 -4.92 -28.29
C ARG A 577 4.00 -5.08 -26.83
N ASP A 578 3.31 -6.17 -26.51
CA ASP A 578 2.85 -6.45 -25.15
C ASP A 578 4.03 -6.69 -24.22
N ALA A 579 5.05 -7.45 -24.67
CA ALA A 579 6.27 -7.67 -23.91
C ALA A 579 7.05 -6.37 -23.67
N HIS A 580 7.14 -5.47 -24.67
CA HIS A 580 7.75 -4.16 -24.49
C HIS A 580 7.03 -3.31 -23.44
N LYS A 581 5.70 -3.27 -23.48
CA LYS A 581 4.89 -2.52 -22.53
C LYS A 581 5.05 -3.08 -21.11
N GLN A 582 4.83 -4.38 -20.95
CA GLN A 582 4.91 -5.06 -19.66
C GLN A 582 6.32 -4.97 -19.06
N PHE A 583 7.37 -5.19 -19.86
CA PHE A 583 8.74 -5.10 -19.37
C PHE A 583 9.10 -3.67 -18.92
N LYS A 584 8.58 -2.64 -19.59
CA LYS A 584 8.76 -1.25 -19.18
C LYS A 584 8.07 -0.96 -17.85
N ASP A 585 6.84 -1.43 -17.68
CA ASP A 585 6.07 -1.24 -16.45
C ASP A 585 6.75 -1.94 -15.27
N VAL A 586 7.14 -3.22 -15.44
CA VAL A 586 7.88 -3.99 -14.44
C VAL A 586 9.25 -3.36 -14.14
N SER A 587 9.98 -2.89 -15.15
CA SER A 587 11.26 -2.18 -14.93
C SER A 587 11.09 -0.90 -14.13
N THR A 588 9.96 -0.20 -14.29
CA THR A 588 9.65 1.02 -13.53
C THR A 588 9.36 0.68 -12.07
N MET A 589 8.55 -0.35 -11.83
CA MET A 589 8.30 -0.90 -10.49
C MET A 589 9.61 -1.26 -9.77
N CYS A 590 10.54 -1.93 -10.47
CA CYS A 590 11.78 -2.43 -9.89
C CYS A 590 12.88 -1.37 -9.76
N ALA A 591 12.70 -0.15 -10.30
CA ALA A 591 13.78 0.83 -10.47
C ALA A 591 14.42 1.29 -9.14
N GLY A 592 13.67 1.23 -8.04
CA GLY A 592 14.15 1.58 -6.70
C GLY A 592 14.92 0.46 -5.98
N TRP A 593 15.02 -0.74 -6.57
CA TRP A 593 15.63 -1.90 -5.92
C TRP A 593 17.10 -2.05 -6.33
N THR A 594 17.95 -2.41 -5.36
CA THR A 594 19.40 -2.53 -5.54
C THR A 594 19.79 -3.89 -6.12
N TRP A 595 19.28 -4.23 -7.30
CA TRP A 595 19.58 -5.49 -7.99
C TRP A 595 20.87 -5.42 -8.80
N PRO A 596 21.62 -6.53 -8.92
CA PRO A 596 22.85 -6.57 -9.69
C PRO A 596 22.57 -6.45 -11.19
N SER A 597 23.56 -5.96 -11.95
CA SER A 597 23.49 -5.88 -13.43
C SER A 597 23.72 -7.23 -14.11
N GLU A 598 24.47 -8.12 -13.47
CA GLU A 598 24.83 -9.44 -13.98
C GLU A 598 24.71 -10.52 -12.89
N ALA A 599 24.60 -11.79 -13.30
CA ALA A 599 24.48 -12.90 -12.37
C ALA A 599 25.88 -13.29 -11.85
N VAL A 600 26.17 -12.92 -10.60
CA VAL A 600 27.46 -13.18 -9.96
C VAL A 600 27.32 -14.32 -8.94
N PRO A 601 28.23 -15.31 -8.92
CA PRO A 601 28.28 -16.31 -7.86
C PRO A 601 28.61 -15.67 -6.51
N LYS A 602 27.92 -16.09 -5.44
CA LYS A 602 28.38 -15.82 -4.06
C LYS A 602 29.21 -17.02 -3.60
N GLY A 603 30.38 -16.77 -3.01
CA GLY A 603 31.36 -17.78 -2.60
C GLY A 603 30.94 -18.69 -1.45
N ASP A 604 29.75 -19.28 -1.53
CA ASP A 604 29.22 -20.23 -0.56
C ASP A 604 29.62 -21.68 -0.90
N ASN A 605 29.71 -22.53 0.13
CA ASN A 605 30.16 -23.91 0.03
C ASN A 605 29.48 -24.71 -1.11
N PRO A 606 30.26 -25.39 -1.97
CA PRO A 606 29.75 -26.11 -3.15
C PRO A 606 29.08 -27.47 -2.85
N GLU A 607 28.97 -27.89 -1.58
CA GLU A 607 28.57 -29.28 -1.25
C GLU A 607 27.04 -29.53 -1.17
N SER A 608 26.20 -28.49 -1.23
CA SER A 608 24.74 -28.66 -1.17
C SER A 608 24.12 -28.65 -2.57
N ALA A 609 23.33 -29.67 -2.91
CA ALA A 609 22.54 -29.69 -4.15
C ALA A 609 21.65 -28.44 -4.28
N PHE A 610 21.56 -27.89 -5.50
CA PHE A 610 20.70 -26.75 -5.76
C PHE A 610 19.22 -27.08 -5.53
N TYR A 611 18.51 -26.15 -4.90
CA TYR A 611 17.07 -26.19 -4.72
C TYR A 611 16.47 -24.88 -5.20
N GLU A 612 15.56 -24.95 -6.18
CA GLU A 612 14.94 -23.78 -6.81
C GLU A 612 13.95 -23.03 -5.91
N GLY A 613 13.64 -23.55 -4.73
CA GLY A 613 12.62 -23.02 -3.81
C GLY A 613 11.23 -23.60 -4.07
N GLY A 614 10.35 -23.54 -3.07
CA GLY A 614 9.04 -24.22 -3.11
C GLY A 614 8.12 -23.71 -4.20
N PHE A 615 8.13 -22.40 -4.45
CA PHE A 615 7.23 -21.76 -5.43
C PHE A 615 7.65 -22.04 -6.87
N LEU A 616 8.93 -21.83 -7.23
CA LEU A 616 9.44 -22.17 -8.56
C LEU A 616 9.31 -23.68 -8.83
N LYS A 617 9.64 -24.52 -7.84
CA LYS A 617 9.43 -25.96 -7.94
C LYS A 617 7.98 -26.31 -8.27
N MET A 618 7.02 -25.71 -7.58
CA MET A 618 5.59 -25.92 -7.82
C MET A 618 5.19 -25.52 -9.26
N LEU A 619 5.65 -24.37 -9.75
CA LEU A 619 5.35 -23.92 -11.11
C LEU A 619 5.95 -24.84 -12.18
N LEU A 620 7.21 -25.27 -12.00
CA LEU A 620 7.87 -26.20 -12.92
C LEU A 620 7.23 -27.59 -12.89
N ASP A 621 6.85 -28.08 -11.71
CA ASP A 621 6.11 -29.33 -11.56
C ASP A 621 4.75 -29.24 -12.26
N LYS A 622 4.02 -28.14 -12.11
CA LYS A 622 2.77 -27.90 -12.83
C LYS A 622 2.98 -27.87 -14.34
N LEU A 623 3.89 -27.03 -14.84
CA LEU A 623 4.20 -26.98 -16.28
C LEU A 623 4.51 -28.38 -16.84
N SER A 624 5.30 -29.19 -16.13
CA SER A 624 5.65 -30.55 -16.58
C SER A 624 4.45 -31.50 -16.74
N HIS A 625 3.31 -31.19 -16.13
CA HIS A 625 2.06 -31.95 -16.21
C HIS A 625 0.99 -31.26 -17.07
N MET A 626 1.31 -30.21 -17.83
CA MET A 626 0.31 -29.38 -18.52
C MET A 626 -0.62 -30.15 -19.46
N LEU A 627 -0.18 -31.27 -20.05
CA LEU A 627 -1.00 -32.14 -20.90
C LEU A 627 -2.13 -32.87 -20.15
N HIS A 628 -2.07 -32.87 -18.82
CA HIS A 628 -3.01 -33.55 -17.92
C HIS A 628 -3.80 -32.57 -17.04
N GLN A 629 -3.69 -31.27 -17.31
CA GLN A 629 -4.34 -30.21 -16.55
C GLN A 629 -5.47 -29.55 -17.34
N SER A 630 -6.37 -28.88 -16.63
CA SER A 630 -7.42 -28.06 -17.25
C SER A 630 -6.81 -26.85 -17.97
N TYR A 631 -7.50 -26.38 -19.02
CA TYR A 631 -7.09 -25.20 -19.78
C TYR A 631 -6.90 -23.96 -18.89
N SER A 632 -7.81 -23.70 -17.95
CA SER A 632 -7.71 -22.59 -17.00
C SER A 632 -6.48 -22.68 -16.10
N MET A 633 -6.11 -23.88 -15.68
CA MET A 633 -4.90 -24.13 -14.90
C MET A 633 -3.65 -23.81 -15.69
N ASN A 634 -3.57 -24.29 -16.93
CA ASN A 634 -2.44 -24.04 -17.82
C ASN A 634 -2.26 -22.54 -18.08
N LEU A 635 -3.35 -21.81 -18.38
CA LEU A 635 -3.31 -20.36 -18.56
C LEU A 635 -2.77 -19.63 -17.33
N GLN A 636 -3.21 -20.04 -16.13
CA GLN A 636 -2.79 -19.38 -14.89
C GLN A 636 -1.31 -19.67 -14.58
N VAL A 637 -0.83 -20.90 -14.82
CA VAL A 637 0.57 -21.28 -14.60
C VAL A 637 1.48 -20.58 -15.58
N THR A 638 1.15 -20.56 -16.88
CA THR A 638 1.95 -19.86 -17.89
C THR A 638 1.99 -18.36 -17.63
N LEU A 639 0.87 -17.75 -17.20
CA LEU A 639 0.82 -16.33 -16.80
C LEU A 639 1.82 -16.01 -15.69
N LEU A 640 1.87 -16.83 -14.63
CA LEU A 640 2.80 -16.63 -13.51
C LEU A 640 4.25 -16.74 -13.99
N VAL A 641 4.56 -17.75 -14.81
CA VAL A 641 5.93 -17.92 -15.32
C VAL A 641 6.33 -16.80 -16.26
N SER A 642 5.43 -16.31 -17.13
CA SER A 642 5.66 -15.12 -17.97
C SER A 642 5.95 -13.88 -17.12
N LYS A 643 5.19 -13.64 -16.03
CA LYS A 643 5.45 -12.54 -15.10
C LYS A 643 6.82 -12.64 -14.42
N LEU A 644 7.23 -13.84 -14.01
CA LEU A 644 8.57 -14.06 -13.45
C LEU A 644 9.66 -13.83 -14.51
N ALA A 645 9.44 -14.29 -15.74
CA ALA A 645 10.37 -14.07 -16.84
C ALA A 645 10.53 -12.58 -17.21
N MET A 646 9.50 -11.76 -16.99
CA MET A 646 9.55 -10.30 -17.19
C MET A 646 10.44 -9.57 -16.17
N LEU A 647 10.71 -10.13 -14.99
CA LEU A 647 11.47 -9.45 -13.95
C LEU A 647 12.89 -9.12 -14.43
N PRO A 648 13.38 -7.86 -14.26
CA PRO A 648 14.72 -7.45 -14.68
C PRO A 648 15.81 -7.87 -13.68
N HIS A 649 15.79 -9.13 -13.22
CA HIS A 649 16.80 -9.69 -12.33
C HIS A 649 17.69 -10.69 -13.08
N PRO A 650 19.03 -10.56 -13.05
CA PRO A 650 19.91 -11.35 -13.92
C PRO A 650 19.87 -12.85 -13.63
N HIS A 651 19.93 -13.27 -12.36
CA HIS A 651 19.86 -14.71 -12.00
C HIS A 651 18.57 -15.39 -12.50
N LEU A 652 17.44 -14.71 -12.39
CA LEU A 652 16.16 -15.24 -12.86
C LEU A 652 16.05 -15.21 -14.38
N SER A 653 16.65 -14.19 -15.00
CA SER A 653 16.68 -14.05 -16.46
C SER A 653 17.45 -15.20 -17.10
N GLU A 654 18.67 -15.51 -16.64
CA GLU A 654 19.43 -16.64 -17.18
C GLU A 654 18.72 -17.97 -16.88
N TYR A 655 18.21 -18.17 -15.67
CA TYR A 655 17.59 -19.45 -15.29
C TYR A 655 16.30 -19.78 -16.05
N LEU A 656 15.48 -18.77 -16.38
CA LEU A 656 14.22 -18.97 -17.09
C LEU A 656 14.34 -18.84 -18.61
N LEU A 657 15.24 -18.00 -19.13
CA LEU A 657 15.25 -17.61 -20.53
C LEU A 657 16.49 -18.06 -21.30
N GLU A 658 17.58 -18.51 -20.67
CA GLU A 658 18.79 -18.95 -21.36
C GLU A 658 18.74 -20.47 -21.64
N PRO A 659 18.49 -20.91 -22.90
CA PRO A 659 18.37 -22.33 -23.23
C PRO A 659 19.71 -23.07 -23.14
N SER A 660 20.83 -22.35 -23.29
CA SER A 660 22.19 -22.89 -23.31
C SER A 660 22.92 -22.82 -21.97
N LEU A 661 22.18 -22.54 -20.88
CA LEU A 661 22.76 -22.38 -19.54
C LEU A 661 23.45 -23.66 -19.07
N SER A 662 24.75 -23.57 -18.76
CA SER A 662 25.51 -24.64 -18.09
C SER A 662 25.02 -24.77 -16.64
N VAL A 663 24.32 -25.87 -16.35
CA VAL A 663 23.73 -26.13 -15.02
C VAL A 663 24.33 -27.35 -14.34
N GLN A 664 24.24 -27.38 -13.01
CA GLN A 664 24.63 -28.55 -12.21
C GLN A 664 23.73 -29.76 -12.52
N ASP A 665 24.27 -30.97 -12.34
CA ASP A 665 23.55 -32.21 -12.59
C ASP A 665 22.26 -32.28 -11.75
N GLY A 666 21.15 -32.62 -12.41
CA GLY A 666 19.82 -32.69 -11.78
C GLY A 666 19.05 -31.35 -11.70
N THR A 667 19.67 -30.23 -12.07
CA THR A 667 18.99 -28.92 -12.14
C THR A 667 17.95 -28.89 -13.26
N ARG A 668 16.74 -28.42 -12.96
CA ARG A 668 15.63 -28.29 -13.92
C ARG A 668 15.42 -26.83 -14.31
N THR A 669 15.83 -26.44 -15.51
CA THR A 669 15.52 -25.11 -16.07
C THR A 669 14.13 -25.11 -16.72
N LEU A 670 13.55 -23.92 -16.93
CA LEU A 670 12.31 -23.77 -17.68
C LEU A 670 12.41 -24.43 -19.06
N PHE A 671 13.51 -24.16 -19.79
CA PHE A 671 13.73 -24.75 -21.10
C PHE A 671 13.77 -26.28 -21.06
N SER A 672 14.47 -26.89 -20.08
CA SER A 672 14.53 -28.35 -19.94
C SER A 672 13.15 -28.99 -19.72
N VAL A 673 12.27 -28.33 -18.96
CA VAL A 673 10.89 -28.77 -18.73
C VAL A 673 10.08 -28.69 -20.02
N LEU A 674 10.19 -27.58 -20.76
CA LEU A 674 9.49 -27.39 -22.02
C LEU A 674 9.95 -28.39 -23.10
N THR A 675 11.25 -28.67 -23.21
CA THR A 675 11.79 -29.69 -24.13
C THR A 675 11.28 -31.09 -23.80
N LYS A 676 11.15 -31.43 -22.51
CA LYS A 676 10.58 -32.71 -22.08
C LYS A 676 9.12 -32.83 -22.51
N ILE A 677 8.32 -31.78 -22.34
CA ILE A 677 6.92 -31.75 -22.76
C ILE A 677 6.81 -31.88 -24.28
N ALA A 678 7.60 -31.13 -25.05
CA ALA A 678 7.62 -31.23 -26.52
C ALA A 678 7.97 -32.65 -26.99
N SER A 679 8.94 -33.29 -26.34
CA SER A 679 9.31 -34.69 -26.60
C SER A 679 8.17 -35.65 -26.29
N GLU A 680 7.47 -35.45 -25.18
CA GLU A 680 6.31 -36.25 -24.80
C GLU A 680 5.15 -36.12 -25.80
N ILE A 681 4.87 -34.91 -26.29
CA ILE A 681 3.86 -34.67 -27.33
C ILE A 681 4.23 -35.40 -28.60
N ASN A 682 5.50 -35.30 -29.04
CA ASN A 682 5.97 -35.98 -30.25
C ASN A 682 5.83 -37.50 -30.16
N VAL A 683 6.12 -38.09 -29.00
CA VAL A 683 5.99 -39.55 -28.79
C VAL A 683 4.52 -39.98 -28.73
N LYS A 684 3.65 -39.24 -28.01
CA LYS A 684 2.26 -39.64 -27.77
C LYS A 684 1.33 -39.33 -28.95
N LEU A 685 1.55 -38.20 -29.62
CA LEU A 685 0.60 -37.61 -30.56
C LEU A 685 1.18 -37.42 -31.96
N GLY A 686 2.51 -37.53 -32.14
CA GLY A 686 3.17 -37.39 -33.45
C GLY A 686 2.73 -38.41 -34.51
N ASN A 687 2.05 -39.50 -34.11
CA ASN A 687 1.52 -40.52 -35.03
C ASN A 687 0.04 -40.31 -35.40
N ASP A 688 -0.65 -39.28 -34.90
CA ASP A 688 -2.06 -39.01 -35.26
C ASP A 688 -2.13 -38.19 -36.58
N PRO A 689 -2.55 -38.80 -37.70
CA PRO A 689 -2.57 -38.15 -39.02
C PRO A 689 -3.56 -36.98 -39.12
N GLY A 690 -4.50 -36.84 -38.18
CA GLY A 690 -5.48 -35.76 -38.14
C GLY A 690 -5.14 -34.63 -37.16
N LEU A 691 -4.01 -34.70 -36.45
CA LEU A 691 -3.71 -33.83 -35.31
C LEU A 691 -3.70 -32.34 -35.66
N SER A 692 -3.04 -31.94 -36.75
CA SER A 692 -2.96 -30.54 -37.17
C SER A 692 -4.36 -29.95 -37.42
N GLN A 693 -5.25 -30.71 -38.06
CA GLN A 693 -6.64 -30.28 -38.29
C GLN A 693 -7.42 -30.19 -36.97
N LYS A 694 -7.25 -31.16 -36.05
CA LYS A 694 -7.87 -31.14 -34.73
C LYS A 694 -7.44 -29.91 -33.91
N LEU A 695 -6.15 -29.55 -33.95
CA LEU A 695 -5.61 -28.35 -33.28
C LEU A 695 -6.22 -27.06 -33.83
N VAL A 696 -6.37 -26.94 -35.15
CA VAL A 696 -7.01 -25.76 -35.77
C VAL A 696 -8.48 -25.64 -35.35
N VAL A 697 -9.21 -26.76 -35.31
CA VAL A 697 -10.61 -26.76 -34.85
C VAL A 697 -10.68 -26.38 -33.37
N ALA A 698 -9.85 -26.97 -32.52
CA ALA A 698 -9.78 -26.65 -31.09
C ALA A 698 -9.45 -25.16 -30.87
N ARG A 699 -8.48 -24.60 -31.59
CA ARG A 699 -8.15 -23.17 -31.53
C ARG A 699 -9.33 -22.29 -31.93
N LYS A 700 -10.03 -22.62 -33.02
CA LYS A 700 -11.26 -21.89 -33.44
C LYS A 700 -12.37 -21.96 -32.40
N GLN A 701 -12.48 -23.07 -31.66
CA GLN A 701 -13.41 -23.19 -30.53
C GLN A 701 -13.01 -22.28 -29.37
N LEU A 702 -11.73 -22.24 -28.99
CA LEU A 702 -11.22 -21.37 -27.92
C LEU A 702 -11.40 -19.88 -28.24
N MET A 703 -11.27 -19.48 -29.52
CA MET A 703 -11.49 -18.11 -29.98
C MET A 703 -12.97 -17.73 -30.15
N GLY A 704 -13.91 -18.64 -29.88
CA GLY A 704 -15.34 -18.40 -30.09
C GLY A 704 -15.77 -18.30 -31.56
N MET A 705 -14.91 -18.72 -32.49
CA MET A 705 -15.15 -18.65 -33.95
C MET A 705 -15.90 -19.89 -34.51
N SER A 706 -16.11 -20.93 -33.69
CA SER A 706 -16.81 -22.15 -34.09
C SER A 706 -18.21 -22.23 -33.49
N GLN A 707 -19.21 -22.58 -34.31
CA GLN A 707 -20.58 -22.85 -33.86
C GLN A 707 -20.78 -24.29 -33.33
N ASN A 708 -19.80 -25.18 -33.53
CA ASN A 708 -19.88 -26.57 -33.09
C ASN A 708 -19.49 -26.72 -31.62
N ILE A 709 -20.48 -27.05 -30.79
CA ILE A 709 -20.39 -27.23 -29.32
C ILE A 709 -19.82 -28.61 -28.94
N HIS A 710 -19.69 -29.54 -29.88
CA HIS A 710 -19.16 -30.87 -29.58
C HIS A 710 -17.67 -30.82 -29.22
N ARG A 711 -17.34 -31.31 -28.01
CA ARG A 711 -15.96 -31.51 -27.56
C ARG A 711 -15.28 -32.58 -28.41
N LEU A 712 -14.05 -32.30 -28.85
CA LEU A 712 -13.22 -33.29 -29.54
C LEU A 712 -12.72 -34.34 -28.54
N GLU A 713 -12.41 -35.53 -29.03
CA GLU A 713 -11.67 -36.52 -28.26
C GLU A 713 -10.27 -35.97 -27.93
N GLY A 714 -9.86 -36.04 -26.66
CA GLY A 714 -8.59 -35.48 -26.21
C GLY A 714 -8.55 -33.94 -26.19
N GLN A 715 -9.70 -33.24 -26.18
CA GLN A 715 -9.77 -31.77 -26.20
C GLN A 715 -8.78 -31.10 -25.23
N GLY A 716 -8.66 -31.57 -23.98
CA GLY A 716 -7.75 -30.96 -23.00
C GLY A 716 -6.28 -31.03 -23.40
N GLN A 717 -5.85 -32.10 -24.08
CA GLN A 717 -4.48 -32.22 -24.61
C GLN A 717 -4.25 -31.27 -25.79
N LEU A 718 -5.25 -31.13 -26.68
CA LEU A 718 -5.20 -30.17 -27.79
C LEU A 718 -5.11 -28.73 -27.26
N GLU A 719 -5.93 -28.39 -26.26
CA GLU A 719 -5.90 -27.09 -25.57
C GLU A 719 -4.53 -26.84 -24.92
N ALA A 720 -3.94 -27.84 -24.26
CA ALA A 720 -2.60 -27.72 -23.68
C ALA A 720 -1.51 -27.48 -24.73
N ILE A 721 -1.56 -28.15 -25.89
CA ILE A 721 -0.61 -27.91 -27.00
C ILE A 721 -0.74 -26.48 -27.52
N ILE A 722 -1.97 -25.97 -27.67
CA ILE A 722 -2.21 -24.58 -28.09
C ILE A 722 -1.63 -23.60 -27.05
N VAL A 723 -1.85 -23.84 -25.75
CA VAL A 723 -1.28 -23.00 -24.68
C VAL A 723 0.25 -23.04 -24.72
N LEU A 724 0.86 -24.21 -24.94
CA LEU A 724 2.32 -24.32 -25.08
C LEU A 724 2.85 -23.54 -26.29
N GLU A 725 2.15 -23.61 -27.42
CA GLU A 725 2.49 -22.86 -28.64
C GLU A 725 2.50 -21.34 -28.39
N GLU A 726 1.45 -20.82 -27.75
CA GLU A 726 1.35 -19.38 -27.43
C GLU A 726 2.36 -18.96 -26.35
N PHE A 727 2.57 -19.80 -25.33
CA PHE A 727 3.55 -19.53 -24.28
C PHE A 727 4.99 -19.47 -24.82
N CYS A 728 5.34 -20.31 -25.79
CA CYS A 728 6.66 -20.25 -26.43
C CYS A 728 6.86 -18.94 -27.22
N LYS A 729 5.80 -18.38 -27.84
CA LYS A 729 5.85 -17.07 -28.51
C LYS A 729 5.96 -15.93 -27.49
N GLU A 730 5.28 -16.04 -26.36
CA GLU A 730 5.39 -15.06 -25.29
C GLU A 730 6.80 -15.03 -24.69
N LEU A 731 7.37 -16.20 -24.34
CA LEU A 731 8.74 -16.29 -23.82
C LEU A 731 9.79 -15.79 -24.80
N SER A 732 9.64 -16.08 -26.10
CA SER A 732 10.58 -15.59 -27.11
C SER A 732 10.49 -14.07 -27.27
N ALA A 733 9.29 -13.48 -27.20
CA ALA A 733 9.11 -12.03 -27.18
C ALA A 733 9.73 -11.39 -25.93
N ILE A 734 9.54 -11.99 -24.75
CA ILE A 734 10.16 -11.54 -23.49
C ILE A 734 11.68 -11.56 -23.59
N ALA A 735 12.26 -12.67 -24.04
CA ALA A 735 13.70 -12.83 -24.19
C ALA A 735 14.30 -11.78 -25.13
N PHE A 736 13.62 -11.53 -26.27
CA PHE A 736 14.02 -10.51 -27.23
C PHE A 736 14.04 -9.10 -26.61
N VAL A 737 12.95 -8.70 -25.96
CA VAL A 737 12.80 -7.36 -25.34
C VAL A 737 13.84 -7.14 -24.25
N LYS A 738 14.06 -8.14 -23.38
CA LYS A 738 15.04 -8.05 -22.29
C LYS A 738 16.46 -7.94 -22.79
N HIS A 739 16.83 -8.75 -23.78
CA HIS A 739 18.17 -8.69 -24.37
C HIS A 739 18.42 -7.33 -25.04
N HIS A 740 17.44 -6.82 -25.80
CA HIS A 740 17.55 -5.50 -26.43
C HIS A 740 17.69 -4.38 -25.38
N ALA A 741 16.94 -4.45 -24.28
CA ALA A 741 17.02 -3.49 -23.19
C ALA A 741 18.38 -3.53 -22.47
N ALA A 742 18.96 -4.72 -22.26
CA ALA A 742 20.29 -4.88 -21.67
C ALA A 742 21.37 -4.25 -22.57
N VAL A 743 21.34 -4.51 -23.88
CA VAL A 743 22.28 -3.95 -24.86
C VAL A 743 22.14 -2.44 -25.02
N THR A 744 20.94 -1.87 -24.80
CA THR A 744 20.74 -0.41 -24.90
C THR A 744 21.20 0.34 -23.64
N ARG A 745 21.39 -0.36 -22.51
CA ARG A 745 21.86 0.23 -21.24
C ARG A 745 23.39 0.27 -21.10
N THR A 746 24.10 -0.57 -21.85
CA THR A 746 25.57 -0.57 -21.99
C THR A 746 26.00 0.42 -23.07
#